data_AF-A0A3N6AIK1-F1
#
_entry.id   AF-A0A3N6AIK1-F1
#
_cell.length_a   1.000
_cell.length_b   1.000
_cell.length_c   1.000
_cell.angle_alpha   90.00
_cell.angle_beta   90.00
_cell.angle_gamma   90.00
#
_symmetry.space_group_name_H-M   'P 1'
#
loop_
_entity.id
_entity.type
_entity.pdbx_description
1 polymer ?
#
loop_
_entity_poly.entity_id
_entity_poly.type
_entity_poly.pdbx_seq_one_letter_code
_entity_poly.pdbx_strand_id
1 'polypeptide(L)'
;MQSSRILPRHGRFLILAALLVVVPSPAFPDRITTSLNGTWEIGESVGPEEIPSVFSHTVPVPGLVSLATPAFPDAGRFDSNLYIAGRIRLKLLDPAAMTEARGVSRQTRNYFWYSRRFRPSGVRQIAALRIGKAQFGTAVWLNGKKIGEHFGCFTAGFFNLTEAIDWKGENLLVVRLGAHPLAVPLTVPTGTDPSKKYWLPGIYDNVTLILADNPAIETVQVAPRIQTSEVVVETQIHNYGGPRTVALQHEVRSGPQISEKIDLKAGEIKLVRQTLKIPGAILWSPEKPHLYEIVTSTGGDNVVTRFGMRELRFDTATRRAYLNGKPYFLRGSNVALHRFMEDPKSGRLPWDEKWVRKVMGEIPKRMHWNSIRFHVGPPPELWLDIADEEGILVFNEFYIFKFRDEWGTAELIDEFKEWMRDQWNHPSVGMWDASNETLTDRLAEVITAVRDLDLSKRSWDNGYNLPVGPDDPVEHHPYLFINKAFEMADLEKMTGATATLPHPTGHAVIINEYDWLWLQIDGSPTDGTRDTWSKLLPGDSTAQERFALQAYLLAGLTEFWRAHRAAAGVIHFCFLSYSVPYSNSSGNFRDIQSLTLEPHFEDYMKEAFKPLGVYINFWQPKLVANADQRFAVMMVNDTEHPAGGKLVLSLTREDGTELARSEVPFSVPAFGQQTYALDLKIPPLAGKCLLTAAAYDGGDAEPTRSRRHVVVRED
;
A
#
# COMPACT_ATOMS: atom_id res chain seq x y z
N MET A 1 65.10 6.85 14.37
CA MET A 1 65.48 8.25 14.09
C MET A 1 64.52 8.79 13.03
N GLN A 2 63.78 9.86 13.36
CA GLN A 2 63.06 10.77 12.44
C GLN A 2 62.01 10.12 11.49
N SER A 3 60.88 10.71 11.12
CA SER A 3 60.32 12.04 11.33
C SER A 3 58.80 11.94 11.16
N SER A 4 58.03 12.64 11.99
CA SER A 4 56.61 12.92 11.78
C SER A 4 56.40 14.43 11.62
N ARG A 5 55.67 14.83 10.58
CA ARG A 5 55.07 16.15 10.33
C ARG A 5 53.93 15.93 9.32
N ILE A 6 52.78 16.61 9.27
CA ILE A 6 52.03 17.63 10.02
C ILE A 6 50.62 17.58 9.40
N LEU A 7 49.55 17.78 10.18
CA LEU A 7 48.26 18.30 9.69
C LEU A 7 47.77 19.39 10.67
N PRO A 8 47.21 20.53 10.20
CA PRO A 8 46.75 21.61 11.08
C PRO A 8 45.23 21.63 11.31
N ARG A 9 44.88 21.84 12.59
CA ARG A 9 43.84 22.69 13.22
C ARG A 9 42.50 22.93 12.51
N HIS A 10 41.42 22.57 13.20
CA HIS A 10 40.10 23.23 13.15
C HIS A 10 39.64 23.64 14.56
N GLY A 11 38.84 24.71 14.58
CA GLY A 11 38.65 25.64 15.69
C GLY A 11 37.62 25.23 16.76
N ARG A 12 37.70 25.93 17.88
CA ARG A 12 36.87 25.79 19.07
C ARG A 12 35.51 26.47 18.87
N PHE A 13 34.42 25.77 19.16
CA PHE A 13 33.12 26.36 19.48
C PHE A 13 32.78 26.08 20.96
N LEU A 14 32.41 27.13 21.68
CA LEU A 14 31.93 27.07 23.06
C LEU A 14 30.56 26.37 23.12
N ILE A 15 30.41 25.43 24.04
CA ILE A 15 29.12 24.84 24.43
C ILE A 15 28.57 25.65 25.60
N LEU A 16 27.44 26.33 25.39
CA LEU A 16 26.59 26.87 26.45
C LEU A 16 25.73 25.72 26.99
N ALA A 17 25.92 25.35 28.25
CA ALA A 17 25.06 24.39 28.95
C ALA A 17 23.76 25.10 29.39
N ALA A 18 22.64 24.75 28.76
CA ALA A 18 21.32 25.10 29.26
C ALA A 18 20.90 24.08 30.33
N LEU A 19 20.67 24.53 31.56
CA LEU A 19 20.06 23.71 32.61
C LEU A 19 18.63 23.33 32.19
N LEU A 20 18.41 22.04 31.90
CA LEU A 20 17.07 21.46 31.83
C LEU A 20 16.50 21.39 33.25
N VAL A 21 15.45 22.18 33.52
CA VAL A 21 14.55 21.93 34.63
C VAL A 21 13.67 20.75 34.23
N VAL A 22 14.00 19.56 34.73
CA VAL A 22 13.14 18.38 34.63
C VAL A 22 11.97 18.59 35.58
N VAL A 23 10.81 18.95 35.05
CA VAL A 23 9.54 18.84 35.78
C VAL A 23 9.21 17.35 35.86
N PRO A 24 9.00 16.77 37.04
CA PRO A 24 8.66 15.35 37.15
C PRO A 24 7.24 15.14 36.58
N SER A 25 7.12 14.43 35.46
CA SER A 25 5.85 13.82 35.08
C SER A 25 5.43 12.84 36.17
N PRO A 26 4.16 12.83 36.60
CA PRO A 26 3.67 11.83 37.53
C PRO A 26 3.97 10.43 37.00
N ALA A 27 4.65 9.62 37.83
CA ALA A 27 4.94 8.22 37.54
C ALA A 27 3.64 7.41 37.62
N PHE A 28 2.87 7.41 36.54
CA PHE A 28 1.73 6.54 36.36
C PHE A 28 2.20 5.10 36.06
N PRO A 29 1.42 4.07 36.42
CA PRO A 29 1.73 2.72 36.01
C PRO A 29 1.64 2.59 34.48
N ASP A 30 2.78 2.45 33.82
CA ASP A 30 2.81 2.25 32.37
C ASP A 30 2.17 0.91 31.97
N ARG A 31 1.34 0.98 30.92
CA ARG A 31 0.92 -0.20 30.16
C ARG A 31 2.14 -1.01 29.78
N ILE A 32 2.05 -2.32 29.98
CA ILE A 32 3.11 -3.22 29.53
C ILE A 32 2.63 -3.92 28.26
N THR A 33 3.27 -3.59 27.15
CA THR A 33 3.01 -4.19 25.84
C THR A 33 4.18 -5.12 25.50
N THR A 34 3.95 -6.43 25.50
CA THR A 34 4.98 -7.45 25.24
C THR A 34 4.67 -8.18 23.94
N SER A 35 5.62 -8.20 23.02
CA SER A 35 5.50 -9.01 21.80
C SER A 35 5.58 -10.51 22.15
N LEU A 36 4.64 -11.28 21.61
CA LEU A 36 4.67 -12.74 21.58
C LEU A 36 5.06 -13.24 20.18
N ASN A 37 5.77 -12.43 19.39
CA ASN A 37 6.35 -12.85 18.12
C ASN A 37 7.58 -13.75 18.33
N GLY A 38 7.92 -14.55 17.32
CA GLY A 38 9.04 -15.48 17.32
C GLY A 38 8.63 -16.82 16.70
N THR A 39 9.38 -17.88 17.00
CA THR A 39 9.04 -19.22 16.55
C THR A 39 8.02 -19.86 17.49
N TRP A 40 6.92 -20.37 16.94
CA TRP A 40 5.87 -21.08 17.65
C TRP A 40 5.85 -22.54 17.22
N GLU A 41 5.38 -23.42 18.10
CA GLU A 41 5.06 -24.80 17.72
C GLU A 41 3.74 -24.81 16.93
N ILE A 42 3.60 -25.69 15.94
CA ILE A 42 2.39 -25.79 15.13
C ILE A 42 2.00 -27.25 14.84
N GLY A 43 0.70 -27.53 14.87
CA GLY A 43 0.07 -28.81 14.54
C GLY A 43 -1.18 -28.63 13.67
N GLU A 44 -1.83 -29.73 13.29
CA GLU A 44 -2.99 -29.74 12.39
C GLU A 44 -4.11 -30.66 12.90
N SER A 45 -5.33 -30.43 12.43
CA SER A 45 -6.48 -31.30 12.72
C SER A 45 -7.57 -31.19 11.65
N VAL A 46 -8.51 -32.13 11.68
CA VAL A 46 -9.74 -32.08 10.86
C VAL A 46 -10.88 -31.41 11.63
N GLY A 47 -11.02 -31.72 12.93
CA GLY A 47 -12.07 -31.17 13.79
C GLY A 47 -11.70 -29.81 14.42
N PRO A 48 -12.69 -28.92 14.68
CA PRO A 48 -12.45 -27.57 15.19
C PRO A 48 -12.04 -27.48 16.66
N GLU A 49 -12.27 -28.53 17.46
CA GLU A 49 -12.08 -28.51 18.92
C GLU A 49 -10.99 -29.48 19.41
N GLU A 50 -10.40 -30.26 18.50
CA GLU A 50 -9.39 -31.27 18.81
C GLU A 50 -7.99 -30.64 18.82
N ILE A 51 -7.58 -30.07 19.97
CA ILE A 51 -6.20 -29.59 20.15
C ILE A 51 -5.24 -30.78 19.97
N PRO A 52 -4.26 -30.71 19.04
CA PRO A 52 -3.30 -31.79 18.83
C PRO A 52 -2.53 -32.10 20.11
N SER A 53 -2.34 -33.38 20.40
CA SER A 53 -1.50 -33.82 21.53
C SER A 53 -0.01 -33.64 21.27
N VAL A 54 0.38 -33.46 19.99
CA VAL A 54 1.76 -33.26 19.54
C VAL A 54 1.80 -32.15 18.51
N PHE A 55 2.73 -31.21 18.67
CA PHE A 55 3.04 -30.15 17.71
C PHE A 55 4.39 -30.48 17.05
N SER A 56 4.37 -31.22 15.93
CA SER A 56 5.58 -31.77 15.30
C SER A 56 6.33 -30.77 14.40
N HIS A 57 5.86 -29.53 14.29
CA HIS A 57 6.41 -28.51 13.41
C HIS A 57 6.62 -27.21 14.19
N THR A 58 7.43 -26.32 13.64
CA THR A 58 7.57 -24.95 14.12
C THR A 58 7.32 -23.96 13.00
N VAL A 59 6.84 -22.77 13.31
CA VAL A 59 6.54 -21.72 12.33
C VAL A 59 6.85 -20.35 12.94
N PRO A 60 7.39 -19.41 12.16
CA PRO A 60 7.58 -18.06 12.66
C PRO A 60 6.26 -17.27 12.68
N VAL A 61 6.05 -16.50 13.74
CA VAL A 61 4.94 -15.56 13.93
C VAL A 61 5.54 -14.17 14.19
N PRO A 62 5.23 -13.13 13.39
CA PRO A 62 4.34 -13.20 12.24
C PRO A 62 4.94 -13.97 11.06
N GLY A 63 4.08 -14.66 10.32
CA GLY A 63 4.44 -15.48 9.17
C GLY A 63 3.29 -16.38 8.70
N LEU A 64 3.51 -17.01 7.54
CA LEU A 64 2.55 -17.95 6.94
C LEU A 64 2.94 -19.39 7.27
N VAL A 65 1.94 -20.28 7.22
CA VAL A 65 2.16 -21.72 7.44
C VAL A 65 3.11 -22.35 6.41
N SER A 66 3.26 -21.75 5.23
CA SER A 66 4.23 -22.18 4.22
C SER A 66 5.69 -22.09 4.70
N LEU A 67 5.94 -21.33 5.78
CA LEU A 67 7.25 -21.20 6.42
C LEU A 67 7.48 -22.23 7.54
N ALA A 68 6.52 -23.14 7.77
CA ALA A 68 6.67 -24.15 8.81
C ALA A 68 7.82 -25.13 8.51
N THR A 69 8.49 -25.58 9.56
CA THR A 69 9.57 -26.56 9.50
C THR A 69 9.31 -27.70 10.50
N PRO A 70 9.20 -28.97 10.04
CA PRO A 70 9.12 -29.40 8.64
C PRO A 70 7.94 -28.75 7.88
N ALA A 71 7.93 -28.78 6.55
CA ALA A 71 6.82 -28.21 5.79
C ALA A 71 5.56 -29.08 5.90
N PHE A 72 4.38 -28.47 5.94
CA PHE A 72 3.12 -29.19 5.80
C PHE A 72 2.83 -29.49 4.32
N PRO A 73 2.53 -30.75 3.95
CA PRO A 73 2.16 -31.06 2.57
C PRO A 73 0.87 -30.34 2.19
N ASP A 74 0.78 -29.86 0.95
CA ASP A 74 -0.40 -29.22 0.37
C ASP A 74 -0.91 -27.96 1.10
N ALA A 75 -0.13 -27.37 2.01
CA ALA A 75 -0.54 -26.19 2.76
C ALA A 75 -0.98 -25.04 1.83
N GLY A 76 -2.20 -24.53 2.10
CA GLY A 76 -2.83 -23.46 1.33
C GLY A 76 -3.30 -23.85 -0.07
N ARG A 77 -3.31 -25.14 -0.44
CA ARG A 77 -3.95 -25.58 -1.68
C ARG A 77 -5.47 -25.53 -1.57
N PHE A 78 -6.04 -24.49 -2.17
CA PHE A 78 -7.48 -24.28 -2.24
C PHE A 78 -7.83 -23.66 -3.60
N ASP A 79 -8.56 -24.41 -4.42
CA ASP A 79 -9.00 -23.93 -5.73
C ASP A 79 -10.28 -23.10 -5.52
N SER A 80 -10.17 -21.78 -5.47
CA SER A 80 -11.35 -20.91 -5.35
C SER A 80 -12.22 -21.00 -6.61
N ASN A 81 -13.53 -20.79 -6.48
CA ASN A 81 -14.40 -20.75 -7.67
C ASN A 81 -14.00 -19.64 -8.66
N LEU A 82 -13.45 -18.51 -8.19
CA LEU A 82 -12.95 -17.45 -9.07
C LEU A 82 -11.73 -17.92 -9.87
N TYR A 83 -10.81 -18.61 -9.22
CA TYR A 83 -9.66 -19.20 -9.89
C TYR A 83 -10.10 -20.25 -10.91
N ILE A 84 -10.97 -21.19 -10.52
CA ILE A 84 -11.53 -22.23 -11.40
C ILE A 84 -12.21 -21.60 -12.63
N ALA A 85 -13.08 -20.62 -12.43
CA ALA A 85 -13.76 -19.90 -13.51
C ALA A 85 -12.75 -19.22 -14.47
N GLY A 86 -11.70 -18.61 -13.93
CA GLY A 86 -10.60 -18.05 -14.71
C GLY A 86 -9.90 -19.10 -15.59
N ARG A 87 -9.63 -20.29 -15.04
CA ARG A 87 -9.00 -21.40 -15.80
C ARG A 87 -9.93 -21.98 -16.86
N ILE A 88 -11.24 -22.08 -16.58
CA ILE A 88 -12.25 -22.49 -17.59
C ILE A 88 -12.27 -21.50 -18.75
N ARG A 89 -12.27 -20.18 -18.47
CA ARG A 89 -12.22 -19.13 -19.49
C ARG A 89 -10.97 -19.26 -20.38
N LEU A 90 -9.84 -19.62 -19.78
CA LEU A 90 -8.58 -19.90 -20.49
C LEU A 90 -8.54 -21.28 -21.17
N LYS A 91 -9.62 -22.08 -21.09
CA LYS A 91 -9.73 -23.45 -21.62
C LYS A 91 -8.72 -24.44 -21.00
N LEU A 92 -8.36 -24.20 -19.75
CA LEU A 92 -7.40 -25.01 -18.98
C LEU A 92 -8.08 -25.98 -18.02
N LEU A 93 -9.38 -25.82 -17.76
CA LEU A 93 -10.23 -26.73 -16.98
C LEU A 93 -11.58 -26.93 -17.67
N ASP A 94 -12.20 -28.07 -17.42
CA ASP A 94 -13.55 -28.38 -17.88
C ASP A 94 -14.60 -27.58 -17.08
N PRO A 95 -15.70 -27.10 -17.70
CA PRO A 95 -16.79 -26.44 -16.98
C PRO A 95 -17.35 -27.22 -15.78
N ALA A 96 -17.28 -28.56 -15.78
CA ALA A 96 -17.68 -29.42 -14.68
C ALA A 96 -16.80 -29.30 -13.42
N ALA A 97 -15.70 -28.54 -13.48
CA ALA A 97 -14.85 -28.27 -12.32
C ALA A 97 -15.47 -27.25 -11.33
N MET A 98 -16.51 -26.50 -11.73
CA MET A 98 -17.22 -25.57 -10.86
C MET A 98 -17.94 -26.28 -9.71
N THR A 99 -18.05 -25.60 -8.56
CA THR A 99 -18.73 -26.14 -7.37
C THR A 99 -19.71 -25.15 -6.77
N GLU A 100 -20.71 -25.64 -6.03
CA GLU A 100 -21.65 -24.79 -5.28
C GLU A 100 -21.00 -24.15 -4.03
N ALA A 101 -19.92 -24.74 -3.52
CA ALA A 101 -19.14 -24.17 -2.42
C ALA A 101 -18.24 -23.01 -2.91
N ARG A 102 -17.62 -22.26 -1.98
CA ARG A 102 -16.68 -21.15 -2.28
C ARG A 102 -15.43 -21.58 -3.07
N GLY A 103 -15.24 -22.87 -3.26
CA GLY A 103 -14.11 -23.51 -3.92
C GLY A 103 -13.89 -24.94 -3.38
N VAL A 104 -12.77 -25.54 -3.74
CA VAL A 104 -12.40 -26.92 -3.37
C VAL A 104 -11.12 -26.93 -2.57
N SER A 105 -11.19 -27.45 -1.33
CA SER A 105 -9.98 -27.75 -0.56
C SER A 105 -9.27 -28.95 -1.15
N ARG A 106 -7.96 -28.80 -1.37
CA ARG A 106 -7.06 -29.92 -1.73
C ARG A 106 -6.24 -30.38 -0.53
N GLN A 107 -6.69 -30.04 0.67
CA GLN A 107 -6.08 -30.38 1.94
C GLN A 107 -6.97 -31.36 2.70
N THR A 108 -6.36 -32.29 3.44
CA THR A 108 -7.08 -33.21 4.34
C THR A 108 -7.44 -32.55 5.67
N ARG A 109 -6.64 -31.56 6.10
CA ARG A 109 -6.83 -30.77 7.32
C ARG A 109 -7.84 -29.63 7.09
N ASN A 110 -8.49 -29.21 8.16
CA ASN A 110 -9.30 -28.00 8.19
C ASN A 110 -8.72 -26.92 9.09
N TYR A 111 -7.86 -27.27 10.06
CA TYR A 111 -7.35 -26.33 11.05
C TYR A 111 -5.86 -26.53 11.33
N PHE A 112 -5.19 -25.41 11.60
CA PHE A 112 -3.86 -25.33 12.18
C PHE A 112 -3.93 -24.86 13.62
N TRP A 113 -3.06 -25.37 14.47
CA TRP A 113 -2.98 -25.03 15.88
C TRP A 113 -1.59 -24.54 16.21
N TYR A 114 -1.47 -23.34 16.75
CA TYR A 114 -0.23 -22.69 17.16
C TYR A 114 -0.11 -22.77 18.68
N SER A 115 1.06 -23.13 19.20
CA SER A 115 1.34 -23.23 20.63
C SER A 115 2.55 -22.37 21.00
N ARG A 116 2.41 -21.61 22.10
CA ARG A 116 3.51 -20.84 22.68
C ARG A 116 3.38 -20.74 24.19
N ARG A 117 4.51 -20.89 24.87
CA ARG A 117 4.65 -20.60 26.29
C ARG A 117 5.17 -19.18 26.51
N PHE A 118 4.66 -18.52 27.54
CA PHE A 118 5.15 -17.20 27.95
C PHE A 118 4.98 -16.98 29.46
N ARG A 119 5.74 -16.04 30.01
CA ARG A 119 5.55 -15.52 31.37
C ARG A 119 5.15 -14.04 31.27
N PRO A 120 4.11 -13.58 31.97
CA PRO A 120 3.78 -12.16 31.99
C PRO A 120 4.94 -11.38 32.63
N SER A 121 5.24 -10.21 32.07
CA SER A 121 6.34 -9.34 32.50
C SER A 121 6.05 -8.57 33.79
N GLY A 122 4.84 -8.70 34.34
CA GLY A 122 4.43 -8.13 35.61
C GLY A 122 3.00 -8.52 35.97
N VAL A 123 2.60 -8.25 37.20
CA VAL A 123 1.21 -8.42 37.66
C VAL A 123 0.46 -7.12 37.46
N ARG A 124 -0.69 -7.19 36.80
CA ARG A 124 -1.60 -6.07 36.54
C ARG A 124 -3.04 -6.51 36.82
N GLN A 125 -3.99 -5.58 36.75
CA GLN A 125 -5.41 -5.92 36.92
C GLN A 125 -6.05 -6.50 35.66
N ILE A 126 -5.53 -6.17 34.47
CA ILE A 126 -6.10 -6.54 33.18
C ILE A 126 -5.01 -7.14 32.31
N ALA A 127 -5.34 -8.25 31.64
CA ALA A 127 -4.51 -8.85 30.59
C ALA A 127 -5.35 -9.04 29.32
N ALA A 128 -4.88 -8.55 28.19
CA ALA A 128 -5.50 -8.73 26.89
C ALA A 128 -4.47 -9.25 25.87
N LEU A 129 -4.92 -10.12 24.97
CA LEU A 129 -4.16 -10.56 23.81
C LEU A 129 -4.70 -9.84 22.57
N ARG A 130 -3.81 -9.22 21.80
CA ARG A 130 -4.10 -8.75 20.44
C ARG A 130 -3.41 -9.69 19.45
N ILE A 131 -4.17 -10.27 18.54
CA ILE A 131 -3.65 -10.94 17.35
C ILE A 131 -3.92 -9.99 16.18
N GLY A 132 -2.86 -9.39 15.62
CA GLY A 132 -2.98 -8.29 14.67
C GLY A 132 -3.79 -8.63 13.42
N LYS A 133 -3.43 -9.70 12.71
CA LYS A 133 -4.19 -10.26 11.59
C LYS A 133 -3.83 -11.74 11.43
N ALA A 134 -4.81 -12.58 11.17
CA ALA A 134 -4.59 -14.00 10.94
C ALA A 134 -5.63 -14.59 9.99
N GLN A 135 -5.20 -15.52 9.15
CA GLN A 135 -6.06 -16.22 8.20
C GLN A 135 -6.07 -17.73 8.51
N PHE A 136 -7.20 -18.43 8.51
CA PHE A 136 -8.60 -17.97 8.34
C PHE A 136 -9.38 -18.06 9.66
N GLY A 137 -9.61 -16.92 10.32
CA GLY A 137 -10.21 -16.85 11.64
C GLY A 137 -9.29 -17.36 12.76
N THR A 138 -9.59 -16.98 13.99
CA THR A 138 -8.81 -17.32 15.19
C THR A 138 -9.72 -17.83 16.29
N ALA A 139 -9.25 -18.84 17.04
CA ALA A 139 -9.81 -19.19 18.34
C ALA A 139 -8.67 -19.34 19.34
N VAL A 140 -8.84 -18.84 20.57
CA VAL A 140 -7.76 -18.72 21.55
C VAL A 140 -8.09 -19.53 22.80
N TRP A 141 -7.09 -20.26 23.29
CA TRP A 141 -7.09 -20.92 24.59
C TRP A 141 -5.88 -20.45 25.40
N LEU A 142 -6.09 -20.24 26.70
CA LEU A 142 -5.02 -19.97 27.66
C LEU A 142 -5.12 -20.99 28.79
N ASN A 143 -4.03 -21.71 29.06
CA ASN A 143 -3.96 -22.73 30.12
C ASN A 143 -5.11 -23.76 30.07
N GLY A 144 -5.52 -24.14 28.85
CA GLY A 144 -6.62 -25.07 28.60
C GLY A 144 -8.03 -24.48 28.62
N LYS A 145 -8.22 -23.21 29.05
CA LYS A 145 -9.52 -22.51 28.99
C LYS A 145 -9.69 -21.82 27.64
N LYS A 146 -10.78 -22.12 26.92
CA LYS A 146 -11.17 -21.38 25.70
C LYS A 146 -11.53 -19.94 26.09
N ILE A 147 -10.87 -18.97 25.48
CA ILE A 147 -11.06 -17.54 25.72
C ILE A 147 -12.12 -16.95 24.79
N GLY A 148 -12.05 -17.28 23.50
CA GLY A 148 -12.98 -16.74 22.50
C GLY A 148 -12.54 -17.03 21.07
N GLU A 149 -13.33 -16.56 20.11
CA GLU A 149 -13.07 -16.66 18.67
C GLU A 149 -13.22 -15.28 18.02
N HIS A 150 -12.48 -15.06 16.94
CA HIS A 150 -12.55 -13.89 16.08
C HIS A 150 -12.40 -14.33 14.62
N PHE A 151 -13.40 -14.08 13.77
CA PHE A 151 -13.40 -14.60 12.39
C PHE A 151 -12.66 -13.72 11.38
N GLY A 152 -12.49 -12.44 11.69
CA GLY A 152 -11.88 -11.46 10.79
C GLY A 152 -10.50 -11.92 10.29
N CYS A 153 -10.35 -11.91 8.96
CA CYS A 153 -9.12 -12.36 8.29
C CYS A 153 -8.09 -11.24 8.13
N PHE A 154 -8.55 -9.99 8.23
CA PHE A 154 -7.82 -8.78 7.84
C PHE A 154 -7.74 -7.74 8.97
N THR A 155 -8.29 -8.09 10.13
CA THR A 155 -8.49 -7.20 11.29
C THR A 155 -7.97 -7.86 12.56
N ALA A 156 -7.72 -7.03 13.58
CA ALA A 156 -7.20 -7.49 14.85
C ALA A 156 -8.28 -8.06 15.76
N GLY A 157 -8.03 -9.28 16.23
CA GLY A 157 -8.80 -9.92 17.30
C GLY A 157 -8.25 -9.56 18.68
N PHE A 158 -9.14 -9.22 19.62
CA PHE A 158 -8.82 -8.88 21.01
C PHE A 158 -9.46 -9.89 21.97
N PHE A 159 -8.65 -10.45 22.88
CA PHE A 159 -9.09 -11.50 23.80
C PHE A 159 -8.74 -11.14 25.24
N ASN A 160 -9.72 -11.13 26.13
CA ASN A 160 -9.49 -10.88 27.55
C ASN A 160 -8.92 -12.14 28.24
N LEU A 161 -7.68 -12.06 28.69
CA LEU A 161 -6.94 -13.15 29.35
C LEU A 161 -7.00 -13.08 30.88
N THR A 162 -7.54 -12.00 31.44
CA THR A 162 -7.41 -11.62 32.85
C THR A 162 -7.74 -12.73 33.83
N GLU A 163 -8.83 -13.48 33.61
CA GLU A 163 -9.25 -14.55 34.51
C GLU A 163 -8.46 -15.86 34.36
N ALA A 164 -7.85 -16.07 33.18
CA ALA A 164 -7.23 -17.34 32.81
C ALA A 164 -5.70 -17.33 32.97
N ILE A 165 -5.10 -16.15 33.07
CA ILE A 165 -3.66 -15.97 33.14
C ILE A 165 -3.13 -16.36 34.52
N ASP A 166 -2.06 -17.16 34.53
CA ASP A 166 -1.23 -17.35 35.70
C ASP A 166 -0.21 -16.21 35.77
N TRP A 167 -0.45 -15.26 36.67
CA TRP A 167 0.39 -14.08 36.86
C TRP A 167 1.80 -14.37 37.40
N LYS A 168 2.01 -15.54 38.02
CA LYS A 168 3.28 -15.90 38.67
C LYS A 168 3.99 -17.05 37.95
N GLY A 169 3.27 -17.79 37.12
CA GLY A 169 3.76 -18.96 36.40
C GLY A 169 3.97 -18.74 34.91
N GLU A 170 4.25 -19.86 34.25
CA GLU A 170 4.30 -19.95 32.80
C GLU A 170 2.92 -20.29 32.25
N ASN A 171 2.51 -19.56 31.22
CA ASN A 171 1.23 -19.72 30.57
C ASN A 171 1.41 -20.45 29.24
N LEU A 172 0.47 -21.34 28.91
CA LEU A 172 0.37 -21.97 27.60
C LEU A 172 -0.74 -21.31 26.79
N LEU A 173 -0.34 -20.60 25.73
CA LEU A 173 -1.23 -20.02 24.74
C LEU A 173 -1.37 -20.99 23.55
N VAL A 174 -2.61 -21.33 23.20
CA VAL A 174 -2.93 -22.10 22.00
C VAL A 174 -3.88 -21.29 21.12
N VAL A 175 -3.57 -21.18 19.82
CA VAL A 175 -4.37 -20.45 18.84
C VAL A 175 -4.71 -21.37 17.67
N ARG A 176 -6.00 -21.51 17.35
CA ARG A 176 -6.47 -22.24 16.17
C ARG A 176 -6.74 -21.29 15.02
N LEU A 177 -6.29 -21.64 13.81
CA LEU A 177 -6.67 -20.99 12.56
C LEU A 177 -7.34 -21.98 11.60
N GLY A 178 -8.23 -21.51 10.73
CA GLY A 178 -8.67 -22.26 9.57
C GLY A 178 -7.54 -22.47 8.55
N ALA A 179 -7.47 -23.66 7.95
CA ALA A 179 -6.45 -24.03 6.96
C ALA A 179 -6.76 -23.55 5.53
N HIS A 180 -8.01 -23.14 5.29
CA HIS A 180 -8.52 -22.65 4.00
C HIS A 180 -9.85 -21.91 4.20
N PRO A 181 -10.35 -21.16 3.19
CA PRO A 181 -11.59 -20.39 3.30
C PRO A 181 -12.84 -21.17 3.73
N LEU A 182 -12.95 -22.48 3.47
CA LEU A 182 -14.10 -23.28 3.93
C LEU A 182 -14.09 -23.60 5.44
N ALA A 183 -13.04 -23.25 6.18
CA ALA A 183 -12.92 -23.53 7.62
C ALA A 183 -13.60 -22.48 8.52
N VAL A 184 -14.16 -21.42 7.93
CA VAL A 184 -14.96 -20.39 8.60
C VAL A 184 -16.36 -20.33 7.98
N PRO A 185 -17.37 -19.73 8.66
CA PRO A 185 -18.72 -19.59 8.11
C PRO A 185 -18.74 -18.92 6.72
N LEU A 186 -19.76 -19.23 5.91
CA LEU A 186 -19.91 -18.66 4.56
C LEU A 186 -20.08 -17.14 4.57
N THR A 187 -20.68 -16.62 5.64
CA THR A 187 -20.96 -15.19 5.85
C THR A 187 -19.71 -14.35 6.10
N VAL A 188 -18.58 -14.97 6.45
CA VAL A 188 -17.33 -14.28 6.76
C VAL A 188 -16.54 -13.97 5.48
N PRO A 189 -16.10 -12.71 5.27
CA PRO A 189 -15.22 -12.33 4.18
C PRO A 189 -13.80 -12.89 4.38
N THR A 190 -13.43 -13.85 3.54
CA THR A 190 -12.10 -14.50 3.57
C THR A 190 -11.11 -13.93 2.55
N GLY A 191 -11.50 -12.88 1.83
CA GLY A 191 -10.79 -12.39 0.65
C GLY A 191 -11.28 -13.01 -0.66
N THR A 192 -11.18 -12.27 -1.76
CA THR A 192 -11.39 -12.76 -3.13
C THR A 192 -10.32 -12.23 -4.08
N ASP A 193 -9.78 -13.11 -4.93
CA ASP A 193 -8.86 -12.76 -6.01
C ASP A 193 -8.90 -13.85 -7.10
N PRO A 194 -9.28 -13.54 -8.35
CA PRO A 194 -9.27 -14.51 -9.46
C PRO A 194 -7.86 -14.93 -9.88
N SER A 195 -6.82 -14.21 -9.45
CA SER A 195 -5.43 -14.45 -9.80
C SER A 195 -4.65 -15.22 -8.72
N LYS A 196 -5.24 -15.49 -7.56
CA LYS A 196 -4.60 -16.33 -6.53
C LYS A 196 -4.87 -17.81 -6.76
N LYS A 197 -3.81 -18.61 -6.57
CA LYS A 197 -3.91 -20.08 -6.59
C LYS A 197 -3.79 -20.69 -5.19
N TYR A 198 -2.92 -20.14 -4.36
CA TYR A 198 -2.68 -20.61 -2.99
C TYR A 198 -3.26 -19.65 -1.96
N TRP A 199 -4.04 -20.19 -1.03
CA TRP A 199 -4.65 -19.48 0.09
C TRP A 199 -3.90 -19.85 1.35
N LEU A 200 -2.76 -19.17 1.58
CA LEU A 200 -1.81 -19.49 2.63
C LEU A 200 -2.29 -18.92 3.98
N PRO A 201 -2.76 -19.75 4.94
CA PRO A 201 -3.12 -19.26 6.26
C PRO A 201 -1.87 -18.93 7.09
N GLY A 202 -2.07 -18.21 8.19
CA GLY A 202 -0.98 -17.78 9.07
C GLY A 202 -1.41 -16.70 10.03
N ILE A 203 -0.67 -16.55 11.13
CA ILE A 203 -0.69 -15.33 11.94
C ILE A 203 0.31 -14.38 11.29
N TYR A 204 -0.16 -13.54 10.37
CA TYR A 204 0.70 -12.77 9.47
C TYR A 204 0.96 -11.33 9.95
N ASP A 205 0.48 -10.99 11.15
CA ASP A 205 0.78 -9.74 11.85
C ASP A 205 1.10 -10.02 13.33
N ASN A 206 1.48 -8.99 14.08
CA ASN A 206 2.01 -9.10 15.43
C ASN A 206 1.03 -9.75 16.43
N VAL A 207 1.55 -10.63 17.29
CA VAL A 207 0.84 -11.10 18.49
C VAL A 207 1.38 -10.36 19.70
N THR A 208 0.50 -9.72 20.46
CA THR A 208 0.87 -8.80 21.53
C THR A 208 0.08 -9.08 22.80
N LEU A 209 0.78 -9.23 23.92
CA LEU A 209 0.20 -9.25 25.26
C LEU A 209 0.19 -7.81 25.80
N ILE A 210 -0.98 -7.34 26.21
CA ILE A 210 -1.21 -6.01 26.79
C ILE A 210 -1.61 -6.20 28.25
N LEU A 211 -0.86 -5.61 29.17
CA LEU A 211 -1.14 -5.62 30.60
C LEU A 211 -1.36 -4.19 31.10
N ALA A 212 -2.48 -3.93 31.78
CA ALA A 212 -2.87 -2.60 32.25
C ALA A 212 -3.61 -2.67 33.58
N ASP A 213 -3.72 -1.55 34.29
CA ASP A 213 -4.57 -1.43 35.48
C ASP A 213 -5.91 -0.75 35.13
N ASN A 214 -6.89 -0.85 36.02
CA ASN A 214 -8.23 -0.31 35.79
C ASN A 214 -8.27 1.22 36.06
N PRO A 215 -8.97 2.05 35.27
CA PRO A 215 -9.66 1.70 34.02
C PRO A 215 -8.73 1.66 32.81
N ALA A 216 -8.94 0.69 31.92
CA ALA A 216 -8.10 0.49 30.74
C ALA A 216 -8.62 1.27 29.54
N ILE A 217 -7.69 1.62 28.65
CA ILE A 217 -7.94 2.26 27.37
C ILE A 217 -8.09 1.17 26.30
N GLU A 218 -9.24 1.05 25.67
CA GLU A 218 -9.47 0.07 24.60
C GLU A 218 -8.98 0.59 23.25
N THR A 219 -9.34 1.83 22.91
CA THR A 219 -8.95 2.46 21.64
C THR A 219 -8.66 3.95 21.81
N VAL A 220 -7.77 4.46 20.95
CA VAL A 220 -7.47 5.89 20.81
C VAL A 220 -7.47 6.21 19.32
N GLN A 221 -8.26 7.19 18.91
CA GLN A 221 -8.16 7.81 17.59
C GLN A 221 -7.70 9.26 17.74
N VAL A 222 -6.67 9.64 16.99
CA VAL A 222 -6.16 11.00 16.92
C VAL A 222 -6.44 11.54 15.52
N ALA A 223 -7.41 12.44 15.40
CA ALA A 223 -7.84 13.00 14.13
C ALA A 223 -7.36 14.46 13.97
N PRO A 224 -6.38 14.72 13.09
CA PRO A 224 -5.91 16.06 12.80
C PRO A 224 -6.98 16.93 12.13
N ARG A 225 -7.01 18.21 12.49
CA ARG A 225 -7.75 19.27 11.81
C ARG A 225 -6.81 20.44 11.59
N ILE A 226 -6.21 20.48 10.41
CA ILE A 226 -5.12 21.40 10.11
C ILE A 226 -5.60 22.86 10.02
N GLN A 227 -6.84 23.11 9.60
CA GLN A 227 -7.40 24.46 9.42
C GLN A 227 -7.57 25.18 10.77
N THR A 228 -7.90 24.42 11.82
CA THR A 228 -8.07 24.93 13.19
C THR A 228 -6.86 24.65 14.08
N SER A 229 -5.78 24.09 13.52
CA SER A 229 -4.54 23.70 14.22
C SER A 229 -4.82 22.89 15.49
N GLU A 230 -5.65 21.85 15.35
CA GLU A 230 -6.07 21.01 16.47
C GLU A 230 -6.04 19.53 16.12
N VAL A 231 -6.06 18.69 17.15
CA VAL A 231 -6.41 17.27 17.03
C VAL A 231 -7.66 17.02 17.87
N VAL A 232 -8.55 16.20 17.33
CA VAL A 232 -9.63 15.58 18.11
C VAL A 232 -9.12 14.21 18.55
N VAL A 233 -9.13 13.98 19.86
CA VAL A 233 -8.76 12.70 20.45
C VAL A 233 -10.03 12.03 20.94
N GLU A 234 -10.36 10.89 20.36
CA GLU A 234 -11.44 10.04 20.85
C GLU A 234 -10.84 8.83 21.55
N THR A 235 -11.23 8.62 22.82
CA THR A 235 -10.74 7.52 23.64
C THR A 235 -11.90 6.67 24.13
N GLN A 236 -11.82 5.36 23.90
CA GLN A 236 -12.72 4.38 24.49
C GLN A 236 -12.07 3.81 25.75
N ILE A 237 -12.78 3.91 26.88
CA ILE A 237 -12.29 3.52 28.20
C ILE A 237 -13.23 2.49 28.79
N HIS A 238 -12.67 1.43 29.37
CA HIS A 238 -13.42 0.39 30.06
C HIS A 238 -13.07 0.36 31.55
N ASN A 239 -14.08 0.56 32.39
CA ASN A 239 -13.97 0.38 33.83
C ASN A 239 -14.45 -1.02 34.26
N TYR A 240 -13.51 -1.95 34.45
CA TYR A 240 -13.77 -3.31 34.94
C TYR A 240 -14.11 -3.38 36.44
N GLY A 241 -13.96 -2.27 37.17
CA GLY A 241 -14.17 -2.21 38.63
C GLY A 241 -15.49 -1.54 39.04
N GLY A 242 -15.57 -1.15 40.31
CA GLY A 242 -16.68 -0.33 40.83
C GLY A 242 -16.68 1.11 40.28
N PRO A 243 -17.72 1.91 40.55
CA PRO A 243 -17.81 3.29 40.06
C PRO A 243 -16.62 4.13 40.53
N ARG A 244 -16.13 5.02 39.66
CA ARG A 244 -14.98 5.89 39.95
C ARG A 244 -14.98 7.15 39.09
N THR A 245 -14.30 8.18 39.58
CA THR A 245 -13.94 9.36 38.80
C THR A 245 -12.45 9.27 38.46
N VAL A 246 -12.09 9.46 37.20
CA VAL A 246 -10.70 9.49 36.74
C VAL A 246 -10.40 10.77 35.98
N ALA A 247 -9.14 11.19 35.97
CA ALA A 247 -8.67 12.24 35.09
C ALA A 247 -8.19 11.60 33.79
N LEU A 248 -8.94 11.79 32.70
CA LEU A 248 -8.46 11.48 31.35
C LEU A 248 -7.48 12.58 30.95
N GLN A 249 -6.28 12.19 30.54
CA GLN A 249 -5.20 13.11 30.17
C GLN A 249 -4.69 12.77 28.79
N HIS A 250 -4.40 13.81 28.00
CA HIS A 250 -3.65 13.69 26.76
C HIS A 250 -2.47 14.65 26.78
N GLU A 251 -1.28 14.14 26.47
CA GLU A 251 -0.05 14.94 26.38
C GLU A 251 0.66 14.63 25.05
N VAL A 252 0.78 15.63 24.17
CA VAL A 252 1.67 15.52 23.02
C VAL A 252 3.10 15.63 23.53
N ARG A 253 3.99 14.69 23.19
CA ARG A 253 5.36 14.64 23.71
C ARG A 253 6.07 15.99 23.52
N SER A 254 6.52 16.60 24.62
CA SER A 254 7.14 17.95 24.64
C SER A 254 6.25 19.09 24.11
N GLY A 255 4.94 18.92 24.18
CA GLY A 255 3.95 19.79 23.56
C GLY A 255 2.74 20.08 24.45
N PRO A 256 1.59 20.44 23.85
CA PRO A 256 0.37 20.77 24.59
C PRO A 256 -0.21 19.56 25.31
N GLN A 257 -0.95 19.82 26.38
CA GLN A 257 -1.66 18.81 27.17
C GLN A 257 -3.08 19.28 27.53
N ILE A 258 -3.97 18.32 27.77
CA ILE A 258 -5.33 18.55 28.27
C ILE A 258 -5.69 17.48 29.30
N SER A 259 -6.51 17.85 30.29
CA SER A 259 -7.04 16.91 31.26
C SER A 259 -8.50 17.23 31.58
N GLU A 260 -9.32 16.18 31.70
CA GLU A 260 -10.72 16.29 32.10
C GLU A 260 -11.08 15.19 33.11
N LYS A 261 -11.91 15.55 34.09
CA LYS A 261 -12.47 14.56 35.02
C LYS A 261 -13.69 13.91 34.39
N ILE A 262 -13.68 12.58 34.34
CA ILE A 262 -14.81 11.78 33.84
C ILE A 262 -15.28 10.81 34.92
N ASP A 263 -16.60 10.70 35.06
CA ASP A 263 -17.22 9.67 35.89
C ASP A 263 -17.47 8.41 35.06
N LEU A 264 -17.10 7.26 35.64
CA LEU A 264 -17.27 5.93 35.08
C LEU A 264 -18.11 5.09 36.06
N LYS A 265 -19.20 4.51 35.57
CA LYS A 265 -19.99 3.52 36.31
C LYS A 265 -19.25 2.19 36.36
N ALA A 266 -19.70 1.29 37.23
CA ALA A 266 -19.15 -0.06 37.28
C ALA A 266 -19.40 -0.80 35.96
N GLY A 267 -18.36 -1.42 35.39
CA GLY A 267 -18.45 -2.14 34.11
C GLY A 267 -18.68 -1.25 32.88
N GLU A 268 -18.58 0.08 33.00
CA GLU A 268 -18.90 0.98 31.89
C GLU A 268 -17.80 1.00 30.84
N ILE A 269 -18.21 0.90 29.56
CA ILE A 269 -17.41 1.30 28.40
C ILE A 269 -17.89 2.70 28.01
N LYS A 270 -16.99 3.68 28.01
CA LYS A 270 -17.30 5.09 27.73
C LYS A 270 -16.40 5.64 26.64
N LEU A 271 -17.02 6.31 25.68
CA LEU A 271 -16.33 7.04 24.61
C LEU A 271 -16.25 8.52 25.02
N VAL A 272 -15.04 9.09 25.02
CA VAL A 272 -14.79 10.48 25.40
C VAL A 272 -14.04 11.18 24.29
N ARG A 273 -14.51 12.38 23.89
CA ARG A 273 -13.86 13.23 22.89
C ARG A 273 -13.29 14.47 23.55
N GLN A 274 -12.01 14.70 23.31
CA GLN A 274 -11.33 15.93 23.72
C GLN A 274 -10.67 16.59 22.51
N THR A 275 -10.52 17.91 22.54
CA THR A 275 -9.86 18.66 21.46
C THR A 275 -8.66 19.38 22.01
N LEU A 276 -7.50 19.18 21.38
CA LEU A 276 -6.24 19.76 21.79
C LEU A 276 -5.68 20.64 20.67
N LYS A 277 -5.34 21.89 21.00
CA LYS A 277 -4.68 22.80 20.04
C LYS A 277 -3.20 22.47 19.91
N ILE A 278 -2.71 22.43 18.68
CA ILE A 278 -1.30 22.26 18.32
C ILE A 278 -0.90 23.42 17.38
N PRO A 279 -0.72 24.64 17.92
CA PRO A 279 -0.38 25.81 17.11
C PRO A 279 1.01 25.64 16.48
N GLY A 280 1.16 26.04 15.21
CA GLY A 280 2.43 25.92 14.49
C GLY A 280 2.85 24.48 14.21
N ALA A 281 1.88 23.55 14.14
CA ALA A 281 2.14 22.16 13.80
C ALA A 281 2.94 22.01 12.50
N ILE A 282 3.93 21.13 12.53
CA ILE A 282 4.64 20.67 11.34
C ILE A 282 3.75 19.64 10.66
N LEU A 283 3.31 19.96 9.44
CA LEU A 283 2.43 19.06 8.70
C LEU A 283 3.20 17.86 8.14
N TRP A 284 2.58 16.68 8.22
CA TRP A 284 3.05 15.47 7.57
C TRP A 284 2.75 15.55 6.06
N SER A 285 3.70 15.10 5.25
CA SER A 285 3.58 14.92 3.80
C SER A 285 4.62 13.88 3.35
N PRO A 286 4.50 13.30 2.14
CA PRO A 286 5.53 12.43 1.59
C PRO A 286 6.94 13.05 1.59
N GLU A 287 7.03 14.36 1.35
CA GLU A 287 8.30 15.10 1.33
C GLU A 287 8.80 15.47 2.74
N LYS A 288 7.90 15.52 3.73
CA LYS A 288 8.20 15.88 5.13
C LYS A 288 7.38 15.00 6.09
N PRO A 289 7.81 13.75 6.33
CA PRO A 289 7.05 12.79 7.14
C PRO A 289 7.21 13.03 8.65
N HIS A 290 6.77 14.19 9.12
CA HIS A 290 6.87 14.53 10.55
C HIS A 290 5.80 13.80 11.37
N LEU A 291 6.24 13.08 12.40
CA LEU A 291 5.38 12.27 13.27
C LEU A 291 5.42 12.81 14.71
N TYR A 292 4.24 12.93 15.30
CA TYR A 292 4.02 13.25 16.69
C TYR A 292 3.69 11.98 17.47
N GLU A 293 3.85 12.05 18.78
CA GLU A 293 3.32 11.07 19.72
C GLU A 293 2.46 11.77 20.75
N ILE A 294 1.30 11.20 21.04
CA ILE A 294 0.42 11.61 22.13
C ILE A 294 0.30 10.48 23.15
N VAL A 295 0.50 10.81 24.42
CA VAL A 295 0.30 9.91 25.55
C VAL A 295 -1.11 10.14 26.07
N THR A 296 -1.95 9.10 26.03
CA THR A 296 -3.29 9.10 26.63
C THR A 296 -3.24 8.33 27.93
N SER A 297 -3.70 8.93 29.04
CA SER A 297 -3.66 8.33 30.37
C SER A 297 -5.01 8.41 31.08
N THR A 298 -5.38 7.33 31.75
CA THR A 298 -6.49 7.28 32.72
C THR A 298 -6.02 7.22 34.17
N GLY A 299 -4.70 7.22 34.39
CA GLY A 299 -4.04 6.88 35.67
C GLY A 299 -3.98 5.39 36.00
N GLY A 300 -4.78 4.54 35.36
CA GLY A 300 -4.67 3.07 35.41
C GLY A 300 -3.97 2.48 34.17
N ASP A 301 -3.96 3.22 33.07
CA ASP A 301 -3.41 2.80 31.80
C ASP A 301 -2.84 4.00 31.05
N ASN A 302 -1.75 3.77 30.30
CA ASN A 302 -1.05 4.76 29.50
C ASN A 302 -0.84 4.20 28.09
N VAL A 303 -1.36 4.88 27.06
CA VAL A 303 -1.20 4.50 25.65
C VAL A 303 -0.46 5.59 24.91
N VAL A 304 0.61 5.22 24.22
CA VAL A 304 1.29 6.10 23.25
C VAL A 304 0.69 5.85 21.88
N THR A 305 0.19 6.91 21.24
CA THR A 305 -0.33 6.87 19.88
C THR A 305 0.49 7.80 19.00
N ARG A 306 1.06 7.25 17.92
CA ARG A 306 1.73 8.03 16.88
C ARG A 306 0.70 8.60 15.91
N PHE A 307 0.91 9.84 15.45
CA PHE A 307 0.06 10.48 14.44
C PHE A 307 0.85 11.51 13.63
N GLY A 308 0.29 11.99 12.52
CA GLY A 308 0.84 13.09 11.73
C GLY A 308 -0.22 14.14 11.42
N MET A 309 0.14 15.42 11.51
CA MET A 309 -0.78 16.52 11.22
C MET A 309 -0.93 16.69 9.70
N ARG A 310 -2.02 16.22 9.10
CA ARG A 310 -2.26 16.37 7.65
C ARG A 310 -3.74 16.27 7.29
N GLU A 311 -4.06 16.70 6.09
CA GLU A 311 -5.34 16.42 5.43
C GLU A 311 -5.08 16.05 3.97
N LEU A 312 -5.59 14.89 3.54
CA LEU A 312 -5.75 14.57 2.13
C LEU A 312 -7.25 14.59 1.84
N ARG A 313 -7.66 15.38 0.85
CA ARG A 313 -9.03 15.42 0.35
C ARG A 313 -9.02 15.44 -1.16
N PHE A 314 -10.12 15.04 -1.76
CA PHE A 314 -10.38 15.28 -3.17
C PHE A 314 -11.41 16.40 -3.30
N ASP A 315 -11.57 16.91 -4.51
CA ASP A 315 -12.44 18.04 -4.79
C ASP A 315 -13.12 17.81 -6.14
N THR A 316 -14.44 17.64 -6.12
CA THR A 316 -15.23 17.34 -7.33
C THR A 316 -15.22 18.53 -8.31
N ALA A 317 -15.19 19.77 -7.82
CA ALA A 317 -15.22 20.96 -8.68
C ALA A 317 -13.95 21.10 -9.54
N THR A 318 -12.78 20.82 -8.96
CA THR A 318 -11.48 20.88 -9.65
C THR A 318 -11.01 19.53 -10.20
N ARG A 319 -11.61 18.43 -9.74
CA ARG A 319 -11.23 17.04 -10.04
C ARG A 319 -9.79 16.71 -9.64
N ARG A 320 -9.35 17.25 -8.51
CA ARG A 320 -7.98 17.09 -7.99
C ARG A 320 -7.94 16.54 -6.58
N ALA A 321 -6.79 15.98 -6.23
CA ALA A 321 -6.40 15.77 -4.85
C ALA A 321 -5.76 17.04 -4.28
N TYR A 322 -5.99 17.26 -2.99
CA TYR A 322 -5.39 18.32 -2.19
C TYR A 322 -4.74 17.71 -0.95
N LEU A 323 -3.43 17.93 -0.81
CA LEU A 323 -2.69 17.61 0.41
C LEU A 323 -2.40 18.91 1.15
N ASN A 324 -2.85 19.00 2.40
CA ASN A 324 -2.63 20.15 3.27
C ASN A 324 -3.08 21.49 2.64
N GLY A 325 -4.21 21.45 1.93
CA GLY A 325 -4.81 22.62 1.27
C GLY A 325 -4.21 23.00 -0.10
N LYS A 326 -3.22 22.27 -0.61
CA LYS A 326 -2.58 22.52 -1.91
C LYS A 326 -2.87 21.39 -2.91
N PRO A 327 -3.02 21.67 -4.22
CA PRO A 327 -3.10 20.62 -5.23
C PRO A 327 -1.95 19.64 -5.09
N TYR A 328 -2.24 18.35 -5.20
CA TYR A 328 -1.24 17.30 -5.04
C TYR A 328 -1.48 16.18 -6.06
N PHE A 329 -0.45 15.87 -6.86
CA PHE A 329 -0.53 14.85 -7.89
C PHE A 329 0.00 13.52 -7.37
N LEU A 330 -0.88 12.52 -7.33
CA LEU A 330 -0.58 11.20 -6.81
C LEU A 330 0.16 10.41 -7.90
N ARG A 331 1.36 9.93 -7.56
CA ARG A 331 2.26 9.20 -8.47
C ARG A 331 2.74 7.96 -7.75
N GLY A 332 2.64 6.82 -8.39
CA GLY A 332 2.88 5.61 -7.67
C GLY A 332 2.81 4.34 -8.47
N SER A 333 2.79 3.25 -7.71
CA SER A 333 2.59 1.91 -8.22
C SER A 333 1.84 1.06 -7.20
N ASN A 334 1.36 -0.11 -7.61
CA ASN A 334 0.66 -1.06 -6.75
C ASN A 334 1.62 -2.09 -6.14
N VAL A 335 1.37 -2.42 -4.86
CA VAL A 335 1.92 -3.59 -4.18
C VAL A 335 0.86 -4.67 -4.11
N ALA A 336 1.09 -5.79 -4.78
CA ALA A 336 0.26 -6.96 -4.69
C ALA A 336 0.73 -7.97 -3.64
N LEU A 337 0.66 -7.58 -2.37
CA LEU A 337 1.30 -8.29 -1.26
C LEU A 337 0.78 -9.72 -1.07
N HIS A 338 -0.54 -9.91 -1.08
CA HIS A 338 -1.16 -11.23 -0.89
C HIS A 338 -0.88 -12.19 -2.06
N ARG A 339 -0.60 -11.65 -3.25
CA ARG A 339 -0.06 -12.41 -4.40
C ARG A 339 1.42 -12.69 -4.20
N PHE A 340 2.21 -11.67 -3.87
CA PHE A 340 3.65 -11.80 -3.61
C PHE A 340 3.97 -12.85 -2.54
N MET A 341 3.13 -13.01 -1.52
CA MET A 341 3.27 -14.07 -0.51
C MET A 341 3.21 -15.51 -1.06
N GLU A 342 2.68 -15.73 -2.28
CA GLU A 342 2.73 -17.02 -2.98
C GLU A 342 4.04 -17.23 -3.75
N ASP A 343 4.84 -16.18 -3.93
CA ASP A 343 6.09 -16.28 -4.67
C ASP A 343 7.08 -17.19 -3.92
N PRO A 344 7.68 -18.20 -4.58
CA PRO A 344 8.64 -19.09 -3.94
C PRO A 344 9.84 -18.37 -3.30
N LYS A 345 10.18 -17.17 -3.75
CA LYS A 345 11.26 -16.33 -3.22
C LYS A 345 10.80 -15.32 -2.16
N SER A 346 9.50 -15.21 -1.88
CA SER A 346 8.97 -14.26 -0.89
C SER A 346 9.45 -14.59 0.53
N GLY A 347 9.39 -15.87 0.92
CA GLY A 347 9.94 -16.34 2.20
C GLY A 347 9.52 -15.47 3.39
N ARG A 348 10.50 -14.94 4.13
CA ARG A 348 10.29 -14.01 5.26
C ARG A 348 10.34 -12.52 4.89
N LEU A 349 10.53 -12.17 3.62
CA LEU A 349 10.74 -10.79 3.18
C LEU A 349 9.61 -9.82 3.62
N PRO A 350 8.31 -10.20 3.59
CA PRO A 350 7.23 -9.32 4.04
C PRO A 350 7.29 -8.89 5.52
N TRP A 351 8.11 -9.57 6.33
CA TRP A 351 8.32 -9.28 7.75
C TRP A 351 9.77 -8.89 8.08
N ASP A 352 10.62 -8.69 7.07
CA ASP A 352 11.98 -8.15 7.24
C ASP A 352 11.91 -6.63 7.10
N GLU A 353 12.01 -5.91 8.22
CA GLU A 353 11.93 -4.45 8.25
C GLU A 353 12.91 -3.77 7.27
N LYS A 354 14.14 -4.28 7.12
CA LYS A 354 15.13 -3.66 6.23
C LYS A 354 14.71 -3.81 4.78
N TRP A 355 14.17 -4.97 4.42
CA TRP A 355 13.65 -5.20 3.08
C TRP A 355 12.40 -4.36 2.82
N VAL A 356 11.45 -4.32 3.75
CA VAL A 356 10.21 -3.53 3.62
C VAL A 356 10.53 -2.03 3.51
N ARG A 357 11.48 -1.51 4.31
CA ARG A 357 11.89 -0.09 4.24
C ARG A 357 12.49 0.28 2.88
N LYS A 358 13.22 -0.64 2.24
CA LYS A 358 13.73 -0.41 0.88
C LYS A 358 12.63 -0.42 -0.18
N VAL A 359 11.72 -1.40 -0.11
CA VAL A 359 10.65 -1.53 -1.12
C VAL A 359 9.57 -0.46 -1.00
N MET A 360 9.34 0.07 0.23
CA MET A 360 8.37 1.13 0.50
C MET A 360 8.98 2.53 0.59
N GLY A 361 10.26 2.70 0.88
CA GLY A 361 10.88 4.02 1.02
C GLY A 361 11.87 4.34 -0.09
N GLU A 362 13.00 3.62 -0.10
CA GLU A 362 14.13 3.90 -1.01
C GLU A 362 13.74 3.80 -2.49
N ILE A 363 13.07 2.72 -2.89
CA ILE A 363 12.66 2.51 -4.28
C ILE A 363 11.61 3.54 -4.73
N PRO A 364 10.49 3.73 -4.02
CA PRO A 364 9.51 4.75 -4.40
C PRO A 364 10.12 6.15 -4.54
N LYS A 365 10.96 6.58 -3.59
CA LYS A 365 11.64 7.88 -3.68
C LYS A 365 12.56 7.98 -4.89
N ARG A 366 13.36 6.94 -5.17
CA ARG A 366 14.23 6.86 -6.35
C ARG A 366 13.44 6.89 -7.66
N MET A 367 12.22 6.34 -7.67
CA MET A 367 11.29 6.33 -8.80
C MET A 367 10.37 7.57 -8.86
N HIS A 368 10.54 8.55 -7.97
CA HIS A 368 9.69 9.75 -7.84
C HIS A 368 8.21 9.46 -7.54
N TRP A 369 7.93 8.35 -6.86
CA TRP A 369 6.62 8.00 -6.35
C TRP A 369 6.39 8.62 -4.97
N ASN A 370 5.16 9.06 -4.73
CA ASN A 370 4.69 9.60 -3.45
C ASN A 370 3.48 8.85 -2.90
N SER A 371 2.98 7.85 -3.63
CA SER A 371 1.83 7.04 -3.25
C SER A 371 1.98 5.58 -3.65
N ILE A 372 1.37 4.67 -2.88
CA ILE A 372 1.31 3.24 -3.14
C ILE A 372 -0.10 2.73 -2.83
N ARG A 373 -0.65 1.86 -3.68
CA ARG A 373 -1.90 1.13 -3.42
C ARG A 373 -1.59 -0.33 -3.06
N PHE A 374 -2.23 -0.85 -2.02
CA PHE A 374 -2.13 -2.27 -1.65
C PHE A 374 -3.23 -3.08 -2.33
N HIS A 375 -2.91 -3.71 -3.47
CA HIS A 375 -3.87 -4.47 -4.29
C HIS A 375 -3.74 -5.99 -4.08
N VAL A 376 -4.71 -6.80 -3.72
CA VAL A 376 -5.97 -6.50 -3.07
C VAL A 376 -5.77 -6.99 -1.65
N GLY A 377 -6.05 -6.14 -0.67
CA GLY A 377 -6.03 -6.51 0.74
C GLY A 377 -4.94 -5.85 1.58
N PRO A 378 -5.18 -5.70 2.89
CA PRO A 378 -4.34 -4.89 3.76
C PRO A 378 -3.02 -5.58 4.09
N PRO A 379 -1.95 -4.79 4.31
CA PRO A 379 -0.66 -5.31 4.71
C PRO A 379 -0.56 -5.55 6.24
N PRO A 380 0.51 -6.24 6.70
CA PRO A 380 0.92 -6.18 8.10
C PRO A 380 1.21 -4.74 8.55
N GLU A 381 0.97 -4.42 9.82
CA GLU A 381 1.14 -3.06 10.38
C GLU A 381 2.52 -2.44 10.08
N LEU A 382 3.57 -3.27 10.10
CA LEU A 382 4.95 -2.89 9.79
C LEU A 382 5.08 -2.07 8.50
N TRP A 383 4.28 -2.40 7.47
CA TRP A 383 4.33 -1.70 6.19
C TRP A 383 3.75 -0.29 6.28
N LEU A 384 2.72 -0.09 7.11
CA LEU A 384 2.10 1.22 7.34
C LEU A 384 2.95 2.09 8.26
N ASP A 385 3.56 1.49 9.30
CA ASP A 385 4.56 2.16 10.14
C ASP A 385 5.72 2.71 9.30
N ILE A 386 6.24 1.89 8.38
CA ILE A 386 7.30 2.31 7.45
C ILE A 386 6.80 3.38 6.48
N ALA A 387 5.57 3.28 5.97
CA ALA A 387 5.02 4.29 5.08
C ALA A 387 4.84 5.66 5.79
N ASP A 388 4.47 5.65 7.07
CA ASP A 388 4.40 6.85 7.91
C ASP A 388 5.77 7.52 8.06
N GLU A 389 6.81 6.72 8.31
CA GLU A 389 8.19 7.18 8.54
C GLU A 389 8.90 7.61 7.25
N GLU A 390 8.71 6.86 6.17
CA GLU A 390 9.34 7.14 4.89
C GLU A 390 8.60 8.22 4.10
N GLY A 391 7.35 8.53 4.43
CA GLY A 391 6.55 9.52 3.72
C GLY A 391 6.01 8.98 2.41
N ILE A 392 5.08 8.05 2.49
CA ILE A 392 4.35 7.53 1.33
C ILE A 392 2.86 7.54 1.62
N LEU A 393 2.06 8.12 0.73
CA LEU A 393 0.61 8.01 0.82
C LEU A 393 0.16 6.61 0.45
N VAL A 394 -0.67 6.00 1.28
CA VAL A 394 -1.18 4.64 1.08
C VAL A 394 -2.67 4.70 0.73
N PHE A 395 -3.04 4.02 -0.36
CA PHE A 395 -4.41 3.61 -0.61
C PHE A 395 -4.55 2.20 -0.04
N ASN A 396 -5.27 2.12 1.06
CA ASN A 396 -5.38 0.91 1.85
C ASN A 396 -6.64 0.20 1.42
N GLU A 397 -6.49 -0.96 0.78
CA GLU A 397 -7.59 -1.68 0.17
C GLU A 397 -8.05 -2.84 1.03
N PHE A 398 -9.36 -2.97 1.23
CA PHE A 398 -9.94 -4.16 1.83
C PHE A 398 -9.94 -5.32 0.82
N TYR A 399 -9.80 -6.57 1.27
CA TYR A 399 -9.54 -7.69 0.36
C TYR A 399 -10.80 -8.17 -0.40
N ILE A 400 -11.30 -7.40 -1.36
CA ILE A 400 -12.45 -7.77 -2.19
C ILE A 400 -12.12 -7.52 -3.67
N PHE A 401 -11.95 -8.61 -4.43
CA PHE A 401 -11.92 -8.58 -5.89
C PHE A 401 -12.98 -9.54 -6.43
N LYS A 402 -14.11 -8.97 -6.84
CA LYS A 402 -15.42 -9.63 -7.07
C LYS A 402 -16.09 -10.00 -5.74
N PHE A 403 -17.22 -9.35 -5.50
CA PHE A 403 -18.04 -9.55 -4.32
C PHE A 403 -18.69 -10.94 -4.29
N ARG A 404 -19.00 -11.42 -3.08
CA ARG A 404 -19.66 -12.69 -2.81
C ARG A 404 -20.96 -12.44 -2.06
N ASP A 405 -22.08 -12.82 -2.67
CA ASP A 405 -23.41 -12.51 -2.12
C ASP A 405 -23.68 -13.22 -0.80
N GLU A 406 -23.00 -14.33 -0.53
CA GLU A 406 -23.13 -15.08 0.72
C GLU A 406 -22.55 -14.35 1.95
N TRP A 407 -21.70 -13.33 1.75
CA TRP A 407 -21.16 -12.56 2.87
C TRP A 407 -22.27 -11.83 3.63
N GLY A 408 -22.18 -11.77 4.95
CA GLY A 408 -23.15 -11.06 5.79
C GLY A 408 -22.87 -9.56 5.81
N THR A 409 -23.88 -8.70 5.60
CA THR A 409 -23.65 -7.24 5.64
C THR A 409 -23.21 -6.79 7.04
N ALA A 410 -23.82 -7.32 8.09
CA ALA A 410 -23.43 -6.99 9.47
C ALA A 410 -21.98 -7.39 9.77
N GLU A 411 -21.56 -8.57 9.34
CA GLU A 411 -20.17 -9.05 9.46
C GLU A 411 -19.20 -8.11 8.70
N LEU A 412 -19.53 -7.75 7.46
CA LEU A 412 -18.73 -6.80 6.68
C LEU A 412 -18.64 -5.43 7.35
N ILE A 413 -19.74 -4.92 7.90
CA ILE A 413 -19.75 -3.68 8.66
C ILE A 413 -18.79 -3.79 9.85
N ASP A 414 -18.87 -4.86 10.64
CA ASP A 414 -18.01 -5.04 11.81
C ASP A 414 -16.53 -5.19 11.42
N GLU A 415 -16.19 -5.97 10.38
CA GLU A 415 -14.82 -6.05 9.89
C GLU A 415 -14.31 -4.71 9.33
N PHE A 416 -15.13 -3.91 8.65
CA PHE A 416 -14.73 -2.57 8.20
C PHE A 416 -14.49 -1.62 9.38
N LYS A 417 -15.31 -1.68 10.45
CA LYS A 417 -15.08 -0.91 11.67
C LYS A 417 -13.73 -1.25 12.29
N GLU A 418 -13.42 -2.54 12.39
CA GLU A 418 -12.17 -3.01 12.98
C GLU A 418 -10.95 -2.66 12.10
N TRP A 419 -11.06 -2.83 10.79
CA TRP A 419 -10.02 -2.45 9.84
C TRP A 419 -9.68 -0.96 9.94
N MET A 420 -10.70 -0.10 10.01
CA MET A 420 -10.51 1.33 10.24
C MET A 420 -9.89 1.60 11.63
N ARG A 421 -10.40 0.94 12.68
CA ARG A 421 -9.88 1.03 14.06
C ARG A 421 -8.40 0.76 14.14
N ASP A 422 -7.96 -0.28 13.45
CA ASP A 422 -6.58 -0.72 13.51
C ASP A 422 -5.65 0.27 12.82
N GLN A 423 -6.14 1.08 11.86
CA GLN A 423 -5.26 1.81 10.93
C GLN A 423 -5.55 3.32 10.81
N TRP A 424 -6.54 3.86 11.51
CA TRP A 424 -6.94 5.28 11.41
C TRP A 424 -5.89 6.28 11.90
N ASN A 425 -4.87 5.85 12.64
CA ASN A 425 -3.86 6.73 13.21
C ASN A 425 -2.63 6.86 12.31
N HIS A 426 -2.51 6.02 11.27
CA HIS A 426 -1.44 6.13 10.28
C HIS A 426 -1.66 7.38 9.40
N PRO A 427 -0.80 8.41 9.48
CA PRO A 427 -0.88 9.55 8.57
C PRO A 427 -0.65 9.16 7.11
N SER A 428 0.08 8.07 6.83
CA SER A 428 0.29 7.53 5.48
C SER A 428 -1.00 7.08 4.81
N VAL A 429 -1.94 6.46 5.54
CA VAL A 429 -3.23 5.96 4.99
C VAL A 429 -4.07 7.13 4.50
N GLY A 430 -3.93 7.50 3.23
CA GLY A 430 -4.56 8.70 2.65
C GLY A 430 -6.02 8.47 2.28
N MET A 431 -6.37 7.24 1.91
CA MET A 431 -7.67 6.87 1.38
C MET A 431 -8.00 5.43 1.77
N TRP A 432 -9.28 5.18 2.06
CA TRP A 432 -9.83 3.84 2.25
C TRP A 432 -10.33 3.33 0.89
N ASP A 433 -9.85 2.19 0.43
CA ASP A 433 -10.30 1.55 -0.80
C ASP A 433 -11.12 0.29 -0.42
N ALA A 434 -12.41 0.30 -0.71
CA ALA A 434 -13.31 -0.75 -0.24
C ALA A 434 -13.17 -2.07 -1.03
N SER A 435 -12.73 -2.00 -2.29
CA SER A 435 -12.68 -3.16 -3.18
C SER A 435 -12.06 -2.83 -4.54
N ASN A 436 -11.45 -3.83 -5.16
CA ASN A 436 -10.99 -3.76 -6.54
C ASN A 436 -12.06 -4.24 -7.54
N GLU A 437 -12.31 -3.46 -8.61
CA GLU A 437 -13.10 -3.86 -9.80
C GLU A 437 -14.44 -4.57 -9.49
N THR A 438 -15.11 -4.10 -8.46
CA THR A 438 -16.30 -4.75 -7.91
C THR A 438 -17.53 -3.87 -8.12
N LEU A 439 -18.62 -4.50 -8.56
CA LEU A 439 -19.93 -3.87 -8.73
C LEU A 439 -20.94 -4.54 -7.78
N THR A 440 -21.40 -3.81 -6.77
CA THR A 440 -22.42 -4.23 -5.80
C THR A 440 -22.96 -3.02 -5.03
N ASP A 441 -24.26 -2.95 -4.83
CA ASP A 441 -24.88 -1.90 -4.03
C ASP A 441 -24.58 -2.03 -2.53
N ARG A 442 -24.17 -3.23 -2.08
CA ARG A 442 -23.95 -3.54 -0.65
C ARG A 442 -22.76 -2.80 -0.06
N LEU A 443 -21.73 -2.50 -0.85
CA LEU A 443 -20.57 -1.76 -0.34
C LEU A 443 -20.91 -0.31 -0.01
N ALA A 444 -21.86 0.32 -0.72
CA ALA A 444 -22.32 1.65 -0.36
C ALA A 444 -23.00 1.69 1.01
N GLU A 445 -23.78 0.65 1.35
CA GLU A 445 -24.37 0.47 2.69
C GLU A 445 -23.28 0.32 3.76
N VAL A 446 -22.29 -0.55 3.52
CA VAL A 446 -21.17 -0.77 4.44
C VAL A 446 -20.37 0.51 4.67
N ILE A 447 -19.96 1.20 3.61
CA ILE A 447 -19.21 2.46 3.70
C ILE A 447 -20.02 3.52 4.45
N THR A 448 -21.31 3.64 4.17
CA THR A 448 -22.19 4.60 4.87
C THR A 448 -22.24 4.32 6.37
N ALA A 449 -22.31 3.05 6.77
CA ALA A 449 -22.37 2.64 8.16
C ALA A 449 -21.08 2.94 8.95
N VAL A 450 -19.92 2.95 8.28
CA VAL A 450 -18.61 3.07 8.97
C VAL A 450 -17.89 4.39 8.74
N ARG A 451 -18.21 5.15 7.67
CA ARG A 451 -17.51 6.39 7.30
C ARG A 451 -17.31 7.35 8.46
N ASP A 452 -18.35 7.53 9.27
CA ASP A 452 -18.33 8.54 10.32
C ASP A 452 -17.46 8.18 11.53
N LEU A 453 -16.97 6.94 11.59
CA LEU A 453 -16.01 6.48 12.58
C LEU A 453 -14.60 7.03 12.35
N ASP A 454 -14.23 7.39 11.11
CA ASP A 454 -12.99 8.13 10.86
C ASP A 454 -13.24 9.62 11.08
N LEU A 455 -12.79 10.14 12.21
CA LEU A 455 -12.94 11.56 12.55
C LEU A 455 -12.02 12.46 11.72
N SER A 456 -11.06 11.90 10.98
CA SER A 456 -10.26 12.62 9.97
C SER A 456 -11.00 12.76 8.64
N LYS A 457 -12.16 12.09 8.49
CA LYS A 457 -13.03 12.16 7.30
C LYS A 457 -12.30 11.89 5.98
N ARG A 458 -11.42 10.87 5.98
CA ARG A 458 -10.72 10.44 4.77
C ARG A 458 -11.71 10.03 3.68
N SER A 459 -11.32 10.28 2.43
CA SER A 459 -12.08 9.86 1.26
C SER A 459 -12.09 8.35 1.10
N TRP A 460 -13.09 7.86 0.37
CA TRP A 460 -13.24 6.46 0.01
C TRP A 460 -13.16 6.25 -1.49
N ASP A 461 -12.53 5.16 -1.91
CA ASP A 461 -12.73 4.54 -3.20
C ASP A 461 -13.62 3.30 -3.03
N ASN A 462 -14.46 3.02 -4.02
CA ASN A 462 -15.49 1.97 -3.95
C ASN A 462 -15.48 1.07 -5.19
N GLY A 463 -14.28 0.82 -5.72
CA GLY A 463 -14.13 0.01 -6.91
C GLY A 463 -14.85 0.63 -8.12
N TYR A 464 -15.59 -0.20 -8.84
CA TYR A 464 -16.40 0.24 -9.98
C TYR A 464 -17.77 0.81 -9.61
N ASN A 465 -18.10 0.90 -8.32
CA ASN A 465 -19.37 1.46 -7.85
C ASN A 465 -19.36 3.00 -7.88
N LEU A 466 -20.53 3.60 -7.68
CA LEU A 466 -20.64 5.03 -7.49
C LEU A 466 -19.91 5.47 -6.20
N PRO A 467 -19.30 6.68 -6.20
CA PRO A 467 -18.76 7.28 -5.00
C PRO A 467 -19.87 7.47 -3.95
N VAL A 468 -19.55 7.25 -2.67
CA VAL A 468 -20.53 7.33 -1.57
C VAL A 468 -20.59 8.75 -1.00
N GLY A 469 -19.43 9.39 -0.86
CA GLY A 469 -19.28 10.78 -0.44
C GLY A 469 -19.27 11.75 -1.64
N PRO A 470 -19.60 13.04 -1.41
CA PRO A 470 -19.71 14.06 -2.48
C PRO A 470 -18.39 14.39 -3.18
N ASP A 471 -17.26 14.18 -2.50
CA ASP A 471 -15.92 14.43 -3.02
C ASP A 471 -15.06 13.16 -3.04
N ASP A 472 -15.65 11.97 -2.85
CA ASP A 472 -14.89 10.73 -2.99
C ASP A 472 -14.37 10.59 -4.42
N PRO A 473 -13.11 10.15 -4.63
CA PRO A 473 -12.62 9.87 -5.96
C PRO A 473 -13.24 8.60 -6.53
N VAL A 474 -12.94 8.32 -7.80
CA VAL A 474 -13.30 7.07 -8.47
C VAL A 474 -12.06 6.45 -9.11
N GLU A 475 -11.93 5.13 -9.02
CA GLU A 475 -10.89 4.41 -9.75
C GLU A 475 -11.16 4.29 -11.26
N HIS A 476 -10.08 4.20 -12.03
CA HIS A 476 -10.12 3.96 -13.46
C HIS A 476 -8.97 3.05 -13.89
N HIS A 477 -9.31 1.97 -14.62
CA HIS A 477 -8.36 0.99 -15.12
C HIS A 477 -8.24 1.01 -16.66
N PRO A 478 -7.56 2.01 -17.27
CA PRO A 478 -7.38 2.09 -18.72
C PRO A 478 -6.32 1.10 -19.22
N TYR A 479 -6.64 -0.19 -19.21
CA TYR A 479 -5.80 -1.25 -19.77
C TYR A 479 -5.80 -1.25 -21.30
N LEU A 480 -5.18 -0.25 -21.94
CA LEU A 480 -5.24 -0.07 -23.40
C LEU A 480 -4.75 -1.30 -24.18
N PHE A 481 -3.71 -1.98 -23.70
CA PHE A 481 -3.16 -3.18 -24.35
C PHE A 481 -4.00 -4.46 -24.21
N ILE A 482 -5.11 -4.44 -23.44
CA ILE A 482 -6.11 -5.51 -23.49
C ILE A 482 -6.86 -5.51 -24.83
N ASN A 483 -7.00 -4.33 -25.45
CA ASN A 483 -7.60 -4.17 -26.75
C ASN A 483 -6.58 -4.51 -27.83
N LYS A 484 -6.80 -5.62 -28.54
CA LYS A 484 -5.92 -6.09 -29.63
C LYS A 484 -5.80 -5.09 -30.79
N ALA A 485 -6.70 -4.13 -30.92
CA ALA A 485 -6.63 -3.10 -31.96
C ALA A 485 -5.82 -1.86 -31.57
N PHE A 486 -5.50 -1.68 -30.28
CA PHE A 486 -4.75 -0.51 -29.82
C PHE A 486 -3.32 -0.52 -30.36
N GLU A 487 -2.89 0.64 -30.82
CA GLU A 487 -1.51 0.97 -31.17
C GLU A 487 -1.11 2.26 -30.43
N MET A 488 0.17 2.42 -30.07
CA MET A 488 0.61 3.65 -29.37
C MET A 488 0.35 4.92 -30.19
N ALA A 489 0.29 4.83 -31.53
CA ALA A 489 -0.09 5.93 -32.42
C ALA A 489 -1.51 6.46 -32.17
N ASP A 490 -2.39 5.67 -31.54
CA ASP A 490 -3.73 6.13 -31.16
C ASP A 490 -3.68 7.21 -30.07
N LEU A 491 -2.65 7.19 -29.20
CA LEU A 491 -2.46 8.19 -28.15
C LEU A 491 -2.34 9.61 -28.71
N GLU A 492 -1.80 9.77 -29.93
CA GLU A 492 -1.66 11.08 -30.58
C GLU A 492 -3.00 11.80 -30.78
N LYS A 493 -4.10 11.05 -30.84
CA LYS A 493 -5.46 11.54 -31.07
C LYS A 493 -6.31 11.53 -29.80
N MET A 494 -5.82 10.91 -28.72
CA MET A 494 -6.54 10.81 -27.45
C MET A 494 -6.38 12.08 -26.63
N THR A 495 -7.41 12.40 -25.84
CA THR A 495 -7.43 13.61 -24.99
C THR A 495 -7.00 13.35 -23.55
N GLY A 496 -6.61 12.11 -23.24
CA GLY A 496 -6.40 11.64 -21.86
C GLY A 496 -7.71 11.47 -21.06
N ALA A 497 -8.87 11.67 -21.69
CA ALA A 497 -10.16 11.50 -21.03
C ALA A 497 -10.37 10.06 -20.57
N THR A 498 -10.91 9.91 -19.36
CA THR A 498 -11.21 8.61 -18.73
C THR A 498 -12.56 8.07 -19.20
N ALA A 499 -12.72 7.92 -20.52
CA ALA A 499 -14.02 7.64 -21.16
C ALA A 499 -14.53 6.20 -20.94
N THR A 500 -13.71 5.29 -20.40
CA THR A 500 -14.09 3.90 -20.11
C THR A 500 -14.46 3.66 -18.66
N LEU A 501 -14.75 4.72 -17.91
CA LEU A 501 -15.26 4.60 -16.55
C LEU A 501 -16.57 3.78 -16.53
N PRO A 502 -16.83 2.98 -15.48
CA PRO A 502 -18.07 2.23 -15.34
C PRO A 502 -19.32 3.12 -15.33
N HIS A 503 -19.17 4.38 -14.92
CA HIS A 503 -20.23 5.37 -14.87
C HIS A 503 -19.69 6.77 -15.20
N PRO A 504 -20.53 7.67 -15.78
CA PRO A 504 -20.17 9.08 -15.92
C PRO A 504 -20.02 9.74 -14.54
N THR A 505 -18.97 10.55 -14.36
CA THR A 505 -18.70 11.18 -13.07
C THR A 505 -18.14 12.59 -13.19
N GLY A 506 -18.50 13.44 -12.22
CA GLY A 506 -17.88 14.74 -12.00
C GLY A 506 -16.68 14.69 -11.06
N HIS A 507 -16.47 13.58 -10.36
CA HIS A 507 -15.51 13.41 -9.28
C HIS A 507 -14.06 13.37 -9.80
N ALA A 508 -13.11 13.51 -8.88
CA ALA A 508 -11.71 13.27 -9.18
C ALA A 508 -11.49 11.81 -9.59
N VAL A 509 -10.80 11.59 -10.71
CA VAL A 509 -10.47 10.24 -11.19
C VAL A 509 -9.06 9.90 -10.79
N ILE A 510 -8.85 8.68 -10.28
CA ILE A 510 -7.53 8.12 -10.04
C ILE A 510 -7.34 6.98 -11.03
N ILE A 511 -6.33 7.11 -11.89
CA ILE A 511 -5.87 5.95 -12.66
C ILE A 511 -5.03 5.13 -11.71
N ASN A 512 -5.66 4.21 -10.98
CA ASN A 512 -4.99 3.39 -9.98
C ASN A 512 -4.46 2.07 -10.55
N GLU A 513 -4.83 1.70 -11.78
CA GLU A 513 -4.23 0.60 -12.53
C GLU A 513 -4.08 0.90 -14.03
N TYR A 514 -2.90 0.66 -14.58
CA TYR A 514 -2.64 0.61 -16.02
C TYR A 514 -1.33 -0.16 -16.25
N ASP A 515 -1.27 -1.01 -17.29
CA ASP A 515 -0.06 -1.67 -17.84
C ASP A 515 -0.52 -2.66 -18.94
N TRP A 516 -0.99 -3.85 -18.52
CA TRP A 516 -1.31 -5.02 -19.36
C TRP A 516 -0.12 -5.56 -20.19
N LEU A 517 1.12 -5.25 -19.81
CA LEU A 517 2.34 -5.75 -20.45
C LEU A 517 3.21 -6.63 -19.53
N TRP A 518 2.67 -7.13 -18.42
CA TRP A 518 3.42 -7.91 -17.43
C TRP A 518 4.28 -9.04 -18.02
N LEU A 519 5.50 -9.12 -17.51
CA LEU A 519 6.48 -10.16 -17.78
C LEU A 519 6.95 -10.80 -16.47
N GLN A 520 7.22 -12.09 -16.50
CA GLN A 520 7.84 -12.81 -15.41
C GLN A 520 9.29 -12.37 -15.20
N ILE A 521 9.90 -12.78 -14.08
CA ILE A 521 11.30 -12.51 -13.77
C ILE A 521 12.28 -13.07 -14.82
N ASP A 522 11.90 -14.10 -15.57
CA ASP A 522 12.71 -14.66 -16.68
C ASP A 522 12.42 -13.97 -18.03
N GLY A 523 11.48 -13.04 -18.06
CA GLY A 523 11.04 -12.31 -19.25
C GLY A 523 10.02 -13.06 -20.09
N SER A 524 9.47 -14.18 -19.63
CA SER A 524 8.33 -14.82 -20.30
C SER A 524 7.02 -14.04 -20.02
N PRO A 525 6.06 -14.01 -20.96
CA PRO A 525 4.74 -13.43 -20.72
C PRO A 525 3.97 -14.14 -19.61
N THR A 526 3.21 -13.37 -18.83
CA THR A 526 2.22 -13.92 -17.87
C THR A 526 1.01 -14.52 -18.60
N ASP A 527 0.16 -15.28 -17.91
CA ASP A 527 -1.06 -15.85 -18.49
C ASP A 527 -1.99 -14.77 -19.06
N GLY A 528 -2.03 -13.59 -18.43
CA GLY A 528 -2.85 -12.46 -18.86
C GLY A 528 -2.33 -11.74 -20.12
N THR A 529 -1.04 -11.89 -20.46
CA THR A 529 -0.38 -11.06 -21.47
C THR A 529 0.23 -11.83 -22.64
N ARG A 530 0.11 -13.17 -22.67
CA ARG A 530 0.66 -14.00 -23.77
C ARG A 530 0.17 -13.57 -25.16
N ASP A 531 -1.13 -13.31 -25.27
CA ASP A 531 -1.77 -12.86 -26.51
C ASP A 531 -1.29 -11.46 -26.93
N THR A 532 -1.04 -10.58 -25.96
CA THR A 532 -0.52 -9.24 -26.21
C THR A 532 0.92 -9.31 -26.73
N TRP A 533 1.77 -10.12 -26.08
CA TRP A 533 3.16 -10.26 -26.47
C TRP A 533 3.37 -10.93 -27.83
N SER A 534 2.50 -11.87 -28.21
CA SER A 534 2.57 -12.48 -29.55
C SER A 534 2.24 -11.51 -30.70
N LYS A 535 1.55 -10.41 -30.41
CA LYS A 535 1.32 -9.29 -31.34
C LYS A 535 2.50 -8.33 -31.36
N LEU A 536 3.05 -8.00 -30.19
CA LEU A 536 4.06 -6.96 -30.04
C LEU A 536 5.44 -7.37 -30.55
N LEU A 537 5.80 -8.64 -30.39
CA LEU A 537 7.11 -9.17 -30.79
C LEU A 537 7.00 -10.56 -31.41
N PRO A 538 7.89 -10.92 -32.34
CA PRO A 538 8.03 -12.29 -32.82
C PRO A 538 8.24 -13.31 -31.70
N GLY A 539 7.79 -14.55 -31.92
CA GLY A 539 7.86 -15.62 -30.91
C GLY A 539 9.28 -16.03 -30.51
N ASP A 540 10.28 -15.74 -31.33
CA ASP A 540 11.71 -15.99 -31.10
C ASP A 540 12.45 -14.81 -30.43
N SER A 541 11.74 -13.72 -30.07
CA SER A 541 12.34 -12.61 -29.34
C SER A 541 12.91 -13.04 -27.98
N THR A 542 14.00 -12.40 -27.60
CA THR A 542 14.70 -12.59 -26.33
C THR A 542 13.96 -11.94 -25.17
N ALA A 543 14.29 -12.35 -23.94
CA ALA A 543 13.79 -11.71 -22.73
C ALA A 543 14.18 -10.22 -22.68
N GLN A 544 15.39 -9.87 -23.11
CA GLN A 544 15.87 -8.47 -23.10
C GLN A 544 15.09 -7.57 -24.05
N GLU A 545 14.74 -8.06 -25.25
CA GLU A 545 13.89 -7.32 -26.18
C GLU A 545 12.49 -7.08 -25.60
N ARG A 546 11.93 -8.07 -24.89
CA ARG A 546 10.65 -7.91 -24.20
C ARG A 546 10.73 -6.90 -23.06
N PHE A 547 11.73 -6.96 -22.19
CA PHE A 547 11.89 -5.98 -21.11
C PHE A 547 12.08 -4.55 -21.62
N ALA A 548 12.95 -4.37 -22.63
CA ALA A 548 13.17 -3.07 -23.23
C ALA A 548 11.89 -2.49 -23.85
N LEU A 549 11.12 -3.32 -24.58
CA LEU A 549 9.85 -2.89 -25.17
C LEU A 549 8.79 -2.59 -24.09
N GLN A 550 8.68 -3.44 -23.06
CA GLN A 550 7.74 -3.24 -21.94
C GLN A 550 7.98 -1.87 -21.30
N ALA A 551 9.23 -1.60 -20.90
CA ALA A 551 9.61 -0.36 -20.23
C ALA A 551 9.33 0.87 -21.11
N TYR A 552 9.65 0.80 -22.40
CA TYR A 552 9.39 1.86 -23.38
C TYR A 552 7.90 2.18 -23.51
N LEU A 553 7.06 1.16 -23.72
CA LEU A 553 5.62 1.33 -23.90
C LEU A 553 4.97 1.84 -22.61
N LEU A 554 5.36 1.28 -21.47
CA LEU A 554 4.81 1.63 -20.18
C LEU A 554 5.16 3.06 -19.74
N ALA A 555 6.39 3.50 -19.95
CA ALA A 555 6.76 4.89 -19.72
C ALA A 555 5.99 5.82 -20.65
N GLY A 556 5.80 5.44 -21.91
CA GLY A 556 4.94 6.18 -22.84
C GLY A 556 3.51 6.40 -22.34
N LEU A 557 2.88 5.34 -21.83
CA LEU A 557 1.55 5.43 -21.21
C LEU A 557 1.56 6.33 -19.96
N THR A 558 2.58 6.18 -19.11
CA THR A 558 2.75 6.99 -17.90
C THR A 558 2.89 8.47 -18.22
N GLU A 559 3.78 8.81 -19.14
CA GLU A 559 3.98 10.17 -19.64
C GLU A 559 2.67 10.74 -20.19
N PHE A 560 1.95 9.97 -21.02
CA PHE A 560 0.66 10.37 -21.60
C PHE A 560 -0.37 10.70 -20.51
N TRP A 561 -0.64 9.79 -19.58
CA TRP A 561 -1.64 10.02 -18.53
C TRP A 561 -1.30 11.22 -17.64
N ARG A 562 -0.02 11.41 -17.33
CA ARG A 562 0.45 12.57 -16.56
C ARG A 562 0.33 13.88 -17.36
N ALA A 563 0.73 13.88 -18.62
CA ALA A 563 0.79 15.07 -19.47
C ALA A 563 -0.57 15.69 -19.75
N HIS A 564 -1.62 14.88 -19.82
CA HIS A 564 -2.98 15.35 -20.09
C HIS A 564 -3.70 15.95 -18.87
N ARG A 565 -3.18 15.71 -17.65
CA ARG A 565 -3.77 16.19 -16.39
C ARG A 565 -5.26 15.86 -16.25
N ALA A 566 -5.74 14.76 -16.81
CA ALA A 566 -7.14 14.36 -16.68
C ALA A 566 -7.45 13.68 -15.33
N ALA A 567 -6.46 13.04 -14.72
CA ALA A 567 -6.58 12.33 -13.45
C ALA A 567 -5.94 13.10 -12.29
N ALA A 568 -6.44 12.89 -11.07
CA ALA A 568 -5.82 13.34 -9.82
C ALA A 568 -4.61 12.48 -9.42
N GLY A 569 -4.58 11.21 -9.88
CA GLY A 569 -3.49 10.29 -9.65
C GLY A 569 -3.23 9.35 -10.82
N VAL A 570 -1.97 8.97 -10.98
CA VAL A 570 -1.48 7.97 -11.95
C VAL A 570 -0.62 6.96 -11.19
N ILE A 571 -1.18 5.79 -10.95
CA ILE A 571 -0.59 4.69 -10.17
C ILE A 571 -0.48 3.47 -11.09
N HIS A 572 0.76 3.06 -11.35
CA HIS A 572 1.07 1.93 -12.22
C HIS A 572 0.68 0.59 -11.59
N PHE A 573 0.19 -0.36 -12.38
CA PHE A 573 -0.05 -1.73 -11.91
C PHE A 573 0.89 -2.72 -12.62
N CYS A 574 1.84 -3.37 -11.93
CA CYS A 574 2.22 -3.24 -10.53
C CYS A 574 3.74 -3.42 -10.41
N PHE A 575 4.37 -2.90 -9.35
CA PHE A 575 5.82 -3.06 -9.19
C PHE A 575 6.21 -4.27 -8.34
N LEU A 576 5.37 -4.65 -7.36
CA LEU A 576 5.59 -5.83 -6.51
C LEU A 576 4.40 -6.80 -6.65
N SER A 577 4.68 -8.03 -7.07
CA SER A 577 3.71 -9.14 -7.19
C SER A 577 4.49 -10.47 -7.20
N TYR A 578 3.81 -11.59 -7.40
CA TYR A 578 4.47 -12.88 -7.64
C TYR A 578 5.09 -12.97 -9.05
N SER A 579 5.93 -13.97 -9.28
CA SER A 579 6.40 -14.38 -10.62
C SER A 579 6.38 -15.90 -10.71
N VAL A 580 5.24 -16.48 -11.13
CA VAL A 580 4.99 -17.93 -11.12
C VAL A 580 4.28 -18.38 -12.41
N PRO A 581 4.43 -19.63 -12.91
CA PRO A 581 3.97 -20.02 -14.26
C PRO A 581 2.46 -19.85 -14.58
N TYR A 582 1.62 -19.61 -13.58
CA TYR A 582 0.16 -19.43 -13.71
C TYR A 582 -0.30 -18.01 -13.31
N SER A 583 0.64 -17.09 -13.09
CA SER A 583 0.34 -15.71 -12.69
C SER A 583 -0.33 -14.95 -13.83
N ASN A 584 -1.28 -14.09 -13.50
CA ASN A 584 -1.89 -13.15 -14.46
C ASN A 584 -1.19 -11.78 -14.50
N SER A 585 -0.36 -11.48 -13.49
CA SER A 585 0.39 -10.24 -13.33
C SER A 585 1.78 -10.56 -12.79
N SER A 586 2.73 -9.64 -12.89
CA SER A 586 4.06 -9.78 -12.29
C SER A 586 4.62 -8.40 -11.92
N GLY A 587 5.61 -8.39 -11.03
CA GLY A 587 6.36 -7.18 -10.67
C GLY A 587 7.48 -6.85 -11.66
N ASN A 588 8.27 -5.82 -11.34
CA ASN A 588 9.33 -5.31 -12.22
C ASN A 588 10.74 -5.50 -11.62
N PHE A 589 10.95 -6.62 -10.93
CA PHE A 589 12.22 -6.99 -10.31
C PHE A 589 12.94 -8.09 -11.10
N ARG A 590 14.27 -8.00 -11.20
CA ARG A 590 15.16 -9.08 -11.67
C ARG A 590 15.60 -10.01 -10.54
N ASP A 591 15.64 -9.47 -9.34
CA ASP A 591 15.85 -10.24 -8.12
C ASP A 591 15.13 -9.56 -6.95
N ILE A 592 14.13 -10.25 -6.42
CA ILE A 592 13.28 -9.72 -5.37
C ILE A 592 13.96 -9.73 -3.99
N GLN A 593 14.92 -10.62 -3.76
CA GLN A 593 15.60 -10.73 -2.46
C GLN A 593 16.58 -9.56 -2.27
N SER A 594 17.28 -9.17 -3.33
CA SER A 594 18.16 -8.00 -3.34
C SER A 594 17.45 -6.69 -3.71
N LEU A 595 16.17 -6.76 -4.12
CA LEU A 595 15.38 -5.64 -4.65
C LEU A 595 16.01 -4.96 -5.88
N THR A 596 16.61 -5.77 -6.76
CA THR A 596 17.16 -5.30 -8.03
C THR A 596 16.03 -5.15 -9.05
N LEU A 597 15.70 -3.91 -9.40
CA LEU A 597 14.74 -3.60 -10.45
C LEU A 597 15.25 -4.06 -11.83
N GLU A 598 14.32 -4.26 -12.75
CA GLU A 598 14.66 -4.39 -14.16
C GLU A 598 15.24 -3.05 -14.67
N PRO A 599 16.45 -3.05 -15.25
CA PRO A 599 17.17 -1.81 -15.53
C PRO A 599 16.49 -0.91 -16.57
N HIS A 600 15.81 -1.46 -17.58
CA HIS A 600 15.06 -0.66 -18.54
C HIS A 600 13.82 -0.04 -17.86
N PHE A 601 13.11 -0.80 -17.04
CA PHE A 601 12.00 -0.31 -16.23
C PHE A 601 12.46 0.84 -15.33
N GLU A 602 13.56 0.66 -14.58
CA GLU A 602 14.09 1.72 -13.72
C GLU A 602 14.42 2.98 -14.53
N ASP A 603 15.14 2.83 -15.65
CA ASP A 603 15.53 3.95 -16.51
C ASP A 603 14.32 4.71 -17.09
N TYR A 604 13.39 4.01 -17.73
CA TYR A 604 12.25 4.63 -18.41
C TYR A 604 11.20 5.16 -17.44
N MET A 605 10.82 4.39 -16.43
CA MET A 605 9.75 4.78 -15.51
C MET A 605 10.18 5.86 -14.52
N LYS A 606 11.46 5.90 -14.13
CA LYS A 606 11.99 6.98 -13.30
C LYS A 606 11.83 8.33 -14.00
N GLU A 607 12.19 8.41 -15.28
CA GLU A 607 12.00 9.62 -16.07
C GLU A 607 10.50 9.97 -16.21
N ALA A 608 9.67 8.98 -16.50
CA ALA A 608 8.23 9.17 -16.69
C ALA A 608 7.50 9.69 -15.43
N PHE A 609 8.05 9.47 -14.23
CA PHE A 609 7.46 9.90 -12.95
C PHE A 609 8.10 11.14 -12.31
N LYS A 610 9.18 11.69 -12.88
CA LYS A 610 9.80 12.94 -12.39
C LYS A 610 8.75 14.06 -12.21
N PRO A 611 8.83 14.87 -11.13
CA PRO A 611 7.85 15.93 -10.87
C PRO A 611 7.66 16.91 -12.03
N LEU A 612 8.75 17.27 -12.71
CA LEU A 612 8.71 17.91 -14.02
C LEU A 612 8.59 16.81 -15.08
N GLY A 613 7.39 16.61 -15.63
CA GLY A 613 7.13 15.61 -16.67
C GLY A 613 7.33 16.16 -18.08
N VAL A 614 7.77 15.30 -18.99
CA VAL A 614 7.96 15.58 -20.42
C VAL A 614 7.31 14.46 -21.21
N TYR A 615 6.53 14.79 -22.24
CA TYR A 615 5.86 13.81 -23.11
C TYR A 615 5.93 14.27 -24.56
N ILE A 616 6.58 13.48 -25.41
CA ILE A 616 6.52 13.67 -26.87
C ILE A 616 5.22 13.06 -27.39
N ASN A 617 4.31 13.88 -27.89
CA ASN A 617 3.09 13.38 -28.51
C ASN A 617 3.35 12.97 -29.98
N PHE A 618 4.18 11.95 -30.16
CA PHE A 618 4.54 11.35 -31.44
C PHE A 618 4.93 9.90 -31.23
N TRP A 619 4.17 9.00 -31.82
CA TRP A 619 4.27 7.54 -31.75
C TRP A 619 4.30 6.88 -33.12
N GLN A 620 4.23 7.66 -34.20
CA GLN A 620 4.48 7.15 -35.55
C GLN A 620 5.87 6.51 -35.63
N PRO A 621 5.99 5.28 -36.17
CA PRO A 621 7.25 4.55 -36.19
C PRO A 621 8.27 5.07 -37.22
N LYS A 622 7.86 6.02 -38.08
CA LYS A 622 8.62 6.46 -39.25
C LYS A 622 8.73 7.98 -39.29
N LEU A 623 9.89 8.44 -39.74
CA LEU A 623 10.14 9.83 -40.11
C LEU A 623 10.60 9.88 -41.57
N VAL A 624 10.13 10.90 -42.28
CA VAL A 624 10.49 11.12 -43.69
C VAL A 624 11.82 11.87 -43.77
N ALA A 625 12.78 11.33 -44.49
CA ALA A 625 14.08 11.93 -44.71
C ALA A 625 13.95 13.31 -45.41
N ASN A 626 14.77 14.28 -45.02
CA ASN A 626 14.72 15.68 -45.49
C ASN A 626 13.46 16.48 -45.15
N ALA A 627 12.48 15.90 -44.45
CA ALA A 627 11.30 16.63 -44.02
C ALA A 627 11.62 17.61 -42.88
N ASP A 628 10.88 18.71 -42.85
CA ASP A 628 10.76 19.56 -41.67
C ASP A 628 9.60 19.02 -40.83
N GLN A 629 9.92 18.35 -39.72
CA GLN A 629 8.92 17.74 -38.86
C GLN A 629 8.72 18.58 -37.60
N ARG A 630 7.47 18.94 -37.32
CA ARG A 630 7.06 19.60 -36.09
C ARG A 630 6.61 18.56 -35.06
N PHE A 631 7.09 18.69 -33.83
CA PHE A 631 6.73 17.82 -32.71
C PHE A 631 6.04 18.62 -31.61
N ALA A 632 4.95 18.08 -31.08
CA ALA A 632 4.32 18.59 -29.86
C ALA A 632 4.95 17.90 -28.64
N VAL A 633 5.56 18.70 -27.77
CA VAL A 633 6.13 18.23 -26.50
C VAL A 633 5.32 18.85 -25.36
N MET A 634 4.59 18.01 -24.65
CA MET A 634 3.77 18.41 -23.50
C MET A 634 4.63 18.32 -22.24
N MET A 635 4.55 19.34 -21.38
CA MET A 635 5.26 19.39 -20.12
C MET A 635 4.29 19.64 -18.98
N VAL A 636 4.58 19.05 -17.82
CA VAL A 636 3.79 19.19 -16.60
C VAL A 636 4.70 19.46 -15.40
N ASN A 637 4.22 20.25 -14.44
CA ASN A 637 4.95 20.55 -13.21
C ASN A 637 4.09 20.18 -12.00
N ASP A 638 4.52 19.20 -11.21
CA ASP A 638 3.80 18.72 -10.03
C ASP A 638 4.05 19.55 -8.76
N THR A 639 4.96 20.53 -8.83
CA THR A 639 5.46 21.25 -7.65
C THR A 639 4.79 22.61 -7.47
N GLU A 640 4.93 23.17 -6.28
CA GLU A 640 4.41 24.50 -5.94
C GLU A 640 5.27 25.67 -6.44
N HIS A 641 6.42 25.37 -7.05
CA HIS A 641 7.31 26.36 -7.63
C HIS A 641 7.24 26.30 -9.15
N PRO A 642 7.27 27.44 -9.86
CA PRO A 642 7.37 27.42 -11.32
C PRO A 642 8.70 26.76 -11.75
N ALA A 643 8.66 25.99 -12.84
CA ALA A 643 9.83 25.39 -13.47
C ALA A 643 10.18 26.16 -14.75
N GLY A 644 11.47 26.29 -15.06
CA GLY A 644 11.89 27.05 -16.24
C GLY A 644 13.33 26.82 -16.65
N GLY A 645 13.55 26.69 -17.94
CA GLY A 645 14.88 26.42 -18.48
C GLY A 645 14.84 26.18 -19.97
N LYS A 646 15.56 25.14 -20.43
CA LYS A 646 15.65 24.79 -21.85
C LYS A 646 15.05 23.43 -22.13
N LEU A 647 14.26 23.34 -23.20
CA LEU A 647 13.72 22.10 -23.73
C LEU A 647 14.44 21.80 -25.03
N VAL A 648 15.15 20.67 -25.05
CA VAL A 648 15.94 20.23 -26.20
C VAL A 648 15.28 19.02 -26.83
N LEU A 649 14.99 19.09 -28.13
CA LEU A 649 14.58 17.95 -28.93
C LEU A 649 15.76 17.53 -29.82
N SER A 650 16.20 16.28 -29.71
CA SER A 650 17.32 15.74 -30.47
C SER A 650 16.94 14.42 -31.15
N LEU A 651 17.47 14.17 -32.33
CA LEU A 651 17.43 12.88 -33.01
C LEU A 651 18.83 12.28 -32.99
N THR A 652 19.00 11.10 -32.40
CA THR A 652 20.30 10.41 -32.31
C THR A 652 20.24 9.04 -33.00
N ARG A 653 21.38 8.57 -33.52
CA ARG A 653 21.55 7.17 -33.93
C ARG A 653 21.62 6.24 -32.72
N GLU A 654 21.53 4.93 -32.97
CA GLU A 654 21.75 3.89 -31.95
C GLU A 654 23.16 3.96 -31.32
N ASP A 655 24.16 4.47 -32.05
CA ASP A 655 25.52 4.68 -31.54
C ASP A 655 25.69 5.96 -30.69
N GLY A 656 24.61 6.72 -30.49
CA GLY A 656 24.59 7.97 -29.72
C GLY A 656 24.95 9.23 -30.51
N THR A 657 25.29 9.12 -31.80
CA THR A 657 25.59 10.29 -32.65
C THR A 657 24.35 11.16 -32.83
N GLU A 658 24.43 12.44 -32.45
CA GLU A 658 23.37 13.43 -32.71
C GLU A 658 23.31 13.78 -34.21
N LEU A 659 22.13 13.63 -34.80
CA LEU A 659 21.87 13.91 -36.21
C LEU A 659 21.14 15.22 -36.44
N ALA A 660 20.28 15.60 -35.50
CA ALA A 660 19.51 16.83 -35.54
C ALA A 660 19.19 17.29 -34.12
N ARG A 661 19.08 18.60 -33.94
CA ARG A 661 18.74 19.22 -32.66
C ARG A 661 17.91 20.48 -32.85
N SER A 662 16.98 20.70 -31.94
CA SER A 662 16.17 21.90 -31.79
C SER A 662 16.06 22.25 -30.30
N GLU A 663 15.98 23.53 -29.96
CA GLU A 663 15.93 23.99 -28.58
C GLU A 663 15.01 25.19 -28.45
N VAL A 664 14.19 25.21 -27.40
CA VAL A 664 13.35 26.35 -27.02
C VAL A 664 13.46 26.58 -25.52
N PRO A 665 13.36 27.84 -25.05
CA PRO A 665 13.15 28.08 -23.62
C PRO A 665 11.76 27.58 -23.21
N PHE A 666 11.63 27.08 -21.98
CA PHE A 666 10.34 26.70 -21.40
C PHE A 666 10.10 27.42 -20.08
N SER A 667 8.82 27.63 -19.76
CA SER A 667 8.34 28.01 -18.44
C SER A 667 7.01 27.28 -18.18
N VAL A 668 6.96 26.47 -17.13
CA VAL A 668 5.75 25.75 -16.70
C VAL A 668 5.35 26.26 -15.32
N PRO A 669 4.14 26.83 -15.15
CA PRO A 669 3.73 27.36 -13.85
C PRO A 669 3.63 26.26 -12.80
N ALA A 670 3.65 26.65 -11.52
CA ALA A 670 3.39 25.74 -10.40
C ALA A 670 2.09 24.96 -10.63
N PHE A 671 2.12 23.65 -10.38
CA PHE A 671 1.02 22.71 -10.61
C PHE A 671 0.44 22.68 -12.03
N GLY A 672 1.14 23.28 -12.99
CA GLY A 672 0.63 23.56 -14.33
C GLY A 672 1.00 22.52 -15.39
N GLN A 673 0.63 22.86 -16.62
CA GLN A 673 1.03 22.17 -17.84
C GLN A 673 1.22 23.18 -18.98
N GLN A 674 2.09 22.87 -19.95
CA GLN A 674 2.30 23.67 -21.15
C GLN A 674 2.76 22.78 -22.31
N THR A 675 2.29 23.06 -23.52
CA THR A 675 2.76 22.38 -24.74
C THR A 675 3.68 23.29 -25.53
N TYR A 676 4.80 22.73 -25.97
CA TYR A 676 5.79 23.37 -26.83
C TYR A 676 5.78 22.71 -28.19
N ALA A 677 5.97 23.51 -29.23
CA ALA A 677 6.19 23.00 -30.57
C ALA A 677 7.66 23.19 -30.94
N LEU A 678 8.32 22.11 -31.33
CA LEU A 678 9.71 22.13 -31.77
C LEU A 678 9.76 21.59 -33.20
N ASP A 679 10.34 22.39 -34.09
CA ASP A 679 10.62 21.99 -35.46
C ASP A 679 12.00 21.33 -35.51
N LEU A 680 12.10 20.19 -36.17
CA LEU A 680 13.34 19.43 -36.34
C LEU A 680 13.51 19.06 -37.81
N LYS A 681 14.67 19.41 -38.38
CA LYS A 681 15.04 18.99 -39.73
C LYS A 681 15.47 17.53 -39.71
N ILE A 682 14.73 16.65 -40.37
CA ILE A 682 15.07 15.22 -40.42
C ILE A 682 16.22 15.03 -41.42
N PRO A 683 17.33 14.38 -41.02
CA PRO A 683 18.48 14.20 -41.89
C PRO A 683 18.13 13.32 -43.11
N PRO A 684 18.90 13.40 -44.21
CA PRO A 684 18.73 12.53 -45.37
C PRO A 684 19.07 11.05 -45.09
N LEU A 685 19.55 10.72 -43.90
CA LEU A 685 20.10 9.42 -43.58
C LEU A 685 19.02 8.45 -43.09
N ALA A 686 18.77 7.39 -43.86
CA ALA A 686 17.92 6.30 -43.44
C ALA A 686 18.53 5.48 -42.28
N GLY A 687 17.69 5.05 -41.34
CA GLY A 687 18.14 4.20 -40.22
C GLY A 687 17.29 4.31 -38.97
N LYS A 688 17.54 3.40 -38.02
CA LYS A 688 16.95 3.45 -36.68
C LYS A 688 17.56 4.61 -35.89
N CYS A 689 16.69 5.39 -35.27
CA CYS A 689 17.06 6.55 -34.48
C CYS A 689 16.23 6.61 -33.19
N LEU A 690 16.70 7.40 -32.24
CA LEU A 690 16.01 7.75 -31.02
C LEU A 690 15.71 9.25 -31.03
N LEU A 691 14.43 9.59 -31.03
CA LEU A 691 13.97 10.96 -30.81
C LEU A 691 13.86 11.18 -29.29
N THR A 692 14.52 12.21 -28.77
CA THR A 692 14.55 12.51 -27.34
C THR A 692 14.18 13.97 -27.08
N ALA A 693 13.24 14.20 -26.19
CA ALA A 693 12.97 15.50 -25.59
C ALA A 693 13.57 15.52 -24.20
N ALA A 694 14.43 16.48 -23.91
CA ALA A 694 15.11 16.65 -22.63
C ALA A 694 14.84 18.06 -22.08
N ALA A 695 14.17 18.14 -20.94
CA ALA A 695 13.90 19.39 -20.23
C ALA A 695 14.96 19.59 -19.13
N TYR A 696 15.76 20.64 -19.26
CA TYR A 696 16.73 21.06 -18.25
C TYR A 696 16.14 22.23 -17.47
N ASP A 697 15.70 21.97 -16.25
CA ASP A 697 15.26 23.03 -15.33
C ASP A 697 16.48 23.79 -14.81
N GLY A 698 16.39 25.12 -14.69
CA GLY A 698 17.53 25.99 -14.36
C GLY A 698 18.17 25.71 -12.99
N GLY A 699 17.52 24.92 -12.13
CA GLY A 699 18.02 24.47 -10.82
C GLY A 699 18.55 23.03 -10.77
N ASP A 700 18.32 22.21 -11.81
CA ASP A 700 18.61 20.78 -11.79
C ASP A 700 19.85 20.39 -12.60
N ALA A 701 20.63 19.44 -12.09
CA ALA A 701 21.81 18.92 -12.77
C ALA A 701 21.48 17.90 -13.88
N GLU A 702 20.35 17.21 -13.77
CA GLU A 702 19.91 16.18 -14.72
C GLU A 702 18.56 16.55 -15.36
N PRO A 703 18.41 16.40 -16.69
CA PRO A 703 17.12 16.71 -17.34
C PRO A 703 16.08 15.63 -17.07
N THR A 704 14.79 15.97 -17.24
CA THR A 704 13.73 14.97 -17.48
C THR A 704 13.72 14.60 -18.97
N ARG A 705 13.62 13.32 -19.29
CA ARG A 705 13.64 12.83 -20.68
C ARG A 705 12.35 12.09 -21.06
N SER A 706 11.91 12.30 -22.30
CA SER A 706 10.94 11.45 -23.01
C SER A 706 11.56 10.99 -24.32
N ARG A 707 11.30 9.74 -24.72
CA ARG A 707 12.02 9.05 -25.79
C ARG A 707 11.07 8.35 -26.75
N ARG A 708 11.36 8.37 -28.06
CA ARG A 708 10.61 7.65 -29.11
C ARG A 708 11.55 6.94 -30.07
N HIS A 709 11.36 5.63 -30.24
CA HIS A 709 12.04 4.87 -31.27
C HIS A 709 11.41 5.14 -32.63
N VAL A 710 12.22 5.58 -33.59
CA VAL A 710 11.77 5.96 -34.93
C VAL A 710 12.72 5.42 -36.00
N VAL A 711 12.23 5.23 -37.21
CA VAL A 711 13.05 4.87 -38.37
C VAL A 711 12.95 5.99 -39.40
N VAL A 712 14.08 6.60 -39.75
CA VAL A 712 14.16 7.55 -40.86
C VAL A 712 14.19 6.76 -42.16
N ARG A 713 13.34 7.12 -43.13
CA ARG A 713 13.28 6.51 -44.47
C ARG A 713 13.08 7.58 -45.54
N GLU A 714 13.56 7.29 -46.74
CA GLU A 714 13.12 8.00 -47.95
C GLU A 714 11.63 7.67 -48.21
N ASP A 715 10.89 8.63 -48.79
CA ASP A 715 9.46 8.50 -49.09
C ASP A 715 9.14 7.40 -50.11
#